data_AF-A0A1F8UWC8-F1
#
_entry.id   AF-A0A1F8UWC8-F1
#
_cell.length_a   1.000
_cell.length_b   1.000
_cell.length_c   1.000
_cell.angle_alpha   90.00
_cell.angle_beta   90.00
_cell.angle_gamma   90.00
#
_symmetry.space_group_name_H-M   'P 1'
#
loop_
_entity.id
_entity.type
_entity.pdbx_description
1 polymer ?
#
loop_
_entity_poly.entity_id
_entity_poly.type
_entity_poly.pdbx_seq_one_letter_code
_entity_poly.pdbx_strand_id
1 'polypeptide(L)'
;MLDKKIVFLLLAMMFIFTACIKQNNNESSSDYESTANNNFVTPEGESLDFGTIGIKDVKDKTRAINIKNPVDGLPSEDTIVYINSDYNKEIVIPEKAYCIKVVKVILETYKVVEIDVADIKANSGVYLIFIGEFNVNFAKAVYTKDLQLTLNKLSEVSIMYYKPTIKIANIEISPNNTVNPSEYNSNGIYIFDYRYGNDVTSVSNAGTKEIAVIDNSVFYIGEAGEKVIIPGKNGYIICFAGIENTEKLKDIKIGDEVDNCYLDLEVLAATGLSFKNDNIPINNINTIRGAGMVVVYTPNFYSDTTQTNMWGREITVEDSVITKVVPWGQSNSGNSVIPDNGYVISYPEDWDIYNNLNGLKVGDEVEFYTDNSGYKINKLTYNGINTPRNADYLVIFNSSYGNTTGTNEWGFEIVVDKNSVVIMQDAAGNATIPADGYVLSAIGTPKQELMDAFSLGATVYIDRKNSSIYIVKTLMHDIDSSVVLFEQLRTKAEESLAALEDLDYIAINQDIDVITNLLVQADNADATEAYTIRCNAMGKINELAYKLIPTKVVEDRGAWHVLTEKNDDQVRKALEFAASINLNHIIIDTWSNGYVLYNTDLEGVLKNPEFGDFDPIEAFTRLGNEYGIDIHVSMSGFVAGNADYTYPEGHVSEHKDWFLLSKTGYNYSITGDGKYYTLNPYNREARAYLIAIATELSAKYDIKGFHYDYTRFPQPSEETADFGYNDDIISVFMEQYNTAKNPKTYKEGEVLWRKWCEFRCDIVSDFVEECSAAVRNANEDIVISAAVFAGLDEMTTSIFQNARDWCDRGAVDTIMPMNYTPSFKNFSKYSLRGVDVVKNNGTYLTMGIGTFEFYTPDVILEQIEYMREIGDGVCYFTLFSLTKPEYVHLLTKGVYREKAIPVYSVNAASAIKADLLDKIENLYKPNTNYSAELTSIADMLNNSDNIDNIITFAKQSLEEQVQIKVLEQLKAIKKYT
;
A
#
# COMPACT_ATOMS: atom_id res chain seq x y z
N MET A 1 22.78 -22.81 14.53
CA MET A 1 23.42 -21.52 14.92
C MET A 1 23.48 -20.57 13.72
N LEU A 2 22.51 -20.70 12.82
CA LEU A 2 22.39 -19.96 11.56
C LEU A 2 21.00 -19.36 11.50
N ASP A 3 20.93 -18.27 10.76
CA ASP A 3 19.77 -17.65 10.14
C ASP A 3 18.66 -17.09 11.04
N LYS A 4 18.55 -15.76 10.97
CA LYS A 4 17.37 -15.06 10.44
C LYS A 4 17.65 -13.55 10.54
N LYS A 5 18.35 -13.05 9.52
CA LYS A 5 18.22 -11.66 9.06
C LYS A 5 17.20 -11.72 7.94
N ILE A 6 16.12 -10.95 8.02
CA ILE A 6 15.42 -10.32 6.88
C ILE A 6 14.25 -9.49 7.46
N VAL A 7 14.14 -8.25 6.94
CA VAL A 7 13.08 -7.22 7.09
C VAL A 7 13.20 -6.21 8.25
N PHE A 8 13.69 -4.99 8.04
CA PHE A 8 13.07 -3.77 7.46
C PHE A 8 12.04 -3.02 8.35
N LEU A 9 12.57 -2.03 9.08
CA LEU A 9 12.02 -0.69 9.39
C LEU A 9 11.18 -0.10 8.21
N LEU A 10 10.07 0.62 8.34
CA LEU A 10 9.94 2.05 8.77
C LEU A 10 8.56 2.62 8.31
N LEU A 11 8.08 3.72 8.92
CA LEU A 11 7.50 4.87 8.18
C LEU A 11 7.18 6.11 9.04
N ALA A 12 6.92 7.20 8.30
CA ALA A 12 6.35 8.52 8.60
C ALA A 12 7.37 9.66 8.87
N MET A 13 7.32 10.84 8.22
CA MET A 13 6.17 11.74 7.99
C MET A 13 6.43 12.89 6.96
N MET A 14 5.37 13.66 6.66
CA MET A 14 5.20 14.82 5.73
C MET A 14 5.59 16.24 6.26
N PHE A 15 5.54 17.24 5.33
CA PHE A 15 5.31 18.73 5.40
C PHE A 15 6.56 19.67 5.42
N ILE A 16 6.75 20.81 4.68
CA ILE A 16 5.95 21.86 3.97
C ILE A 16 6.77 22.63 2.88
N PHE A 17 6.05 23.15 1.86
CA PHE A 17 6.24 24.16 0.77
C PHE A 17 7.36 25.25 0.79
N THR A 18 7.87 25.70 -0.39
CA THR A 18 7.46 26.97 -1.11
C THR A 18 8.10 27.18 -2.52
N ALA A 19 7.24 27.49 -3.51
CA ALA A 19 7.29 28.41 -4.68
C ALA A 19 8.56 28.68 -5.54
N CYS A 20 8.35 28.64 -6.87
CA CYS A 20 8.88 29.67 -7.77
C CYS A 20 7.96 29.91 -8.99
N ILE A 21 7.47 31.14 -9.11
CA ILE A 21 6.56 31.69 -10.13
C ILE A 21 7.35 32.06 -11.39
N LYS A 22 6.79 31.80 -12.58
CA LYS A 22 7.11 32.56 -13.80
C LYS A 22 5.84 33.16 -14.41
N GLN A 23 5.84 34.49 -14.50
CA GLN A 23 4.87 35.33 -15.21
C GLN A 23 4.96 35.11 -16.72
N ASN A 24 3.81 35.20 -17.43
CA ASN A 24 3.61 36.24 -18.47
C ASN A 24 2.17 36.30 -19.01
N ASN A 25 1.55 37.47 -18.79
CA ASN A 25 0.74 38.34 -19.67
C ASN A 25 -0.18 37.76 -20.78
N ASN A 26 -1.49 38.01 -20.58
CA ASN A 26 -2.47 38.67 -21.47
C ASN A 26 -2.44 38.41 -22.99
N GLU A 27 -3.52 37.86 -23.56
CA GLU A 27 -4.66 38.59 -24.15
C GLU A 27 -5.71 37.61 -24.72
N SER A 28 -6.98 38.03 -24.66
CA SER A 28 -8.17 37.29 -25.08
C SER A 28 -8.36 37.25 -26.60
N SER A 29 -8.71 36.09 -27.17
CA SER A 29 -9.57 36.02 -28.36
C SER A 29 -10.38 34.72 -28.36
N SER A 30 -11.69 34.85 -28.39
CA SER A 30 -12.66 33.80 -28.66
C SER A 30 -12.62 33.35 -30.12
N ASP A 31 -12.75 32.04 -30.39
CA ASP A 31 -13.82 31.45 -31.23
C ASP A 31 -13.46 30.03 -31.72
N TYR A 32 -14.39 29.10 -31.43
CA TYR A 32 -14.78 27.83 -32.09
C TYR A 32 -13.79 26.98 -32.94
N GLU A 33 -13.73 25.70 -32.53
CA GLU A 33 -13.57 24.45 -33.31
C GLU A 33 -12.28 24.18 -34.12
N SER A 34 -11.44 23.28 -33.60
CA SER A 34 -11.04 22.08 -34.35
C SER A 34 -10.63 20.95 -33.40
N THR A 35 -11.32 19.82 -33.44
CA THR A 35 -10.96 18.55 -32.79
C THR A 35 -9.78 17.90 -33.53
N ALA A 36 -8.61 18.54 -33.51
CA ALA A 36 -7.39 17.96 -34.05
C ALA A 36 -6.69 17.18 -32.95
N ASN A 37 -6.52 15.87 -33.17
CA ASN A 37 -5.81 14.96 -32.28
C ASN A 37 -4.45 15.57 -31.85
N ASN A 38 -4.25 15.81 -30.54
CA ASN A 38 -3.07 16.54 -30.03
C ASN A 38 -1.74 15.80 -30.29
N ASN A 39 -1.79 14.49 -30.55
CA ASN A 39 -0.60 13.64 -30.68
C ASN A 39 0.15 13.80 -32.02
N PHE A 40 -0.51 14.25 -33.10
CA PHE A 40 0.13 14.40 -34.42
C PHE A 40 0.51 15.85 -34.72
N VAL A 41 1.66 16.29 -34.21
CA VAL A 41 2.22 17.62 -34.51
C VAL A 41 3.26 17.58 -35.62
N THR A 42 3.57 18.75 -36.19
CA THR A 42 4.70 18.93 -37.09
C THR A 42 5.98 18.51 -36.38
N PRO A 43 6.72 17.53 -36.91
CA PRO A 43 7.98 17.09 -36.30
C PRO A 43 8.99 18.23 -36.15
N GLU A 44 9.68 18.25 -35.01
CA GLU A 44 10.74 19.21 -34.76
C GLU A 44 11.85 19.08 -35.82
N GLY A 45 12.28 20.21 -36.38
CA GLY A 45 13.30 20.26 -37.44
C GLY A 45 12.76 20.14 -38.87
N GLU A 46 11.45 19.98 -39.08
CA GLU A 46 10.86 20.10 -40.43
C GLU A 46 10.97 21.55 -40.93
N SER A 47 11.56 21.75 -42.11
CA SER A 47 11.73 23.09 -42.69
C SER A 47 10.45 23.51 -43.41
N LEU A 48 9.74 24.46 -42.81
CA LEU A 48 8.51 25.04 -43.35
C LEU A 48 8.78 26.26 -44.26
N ASP A 49 10.03 26.47 -44.67
CA ASP A 49 10.43 27.57 -45.55
C ASP A 49 9.97 27.38 -47.00
N PHE A 50 9.63 26.15 -47.36
CA PHE A 50 9.23 25.70 -48.70
C PHE A 50 7.70 25.54 -48.83
N GLY A 51 7.27 24.87 -49.88
CA GLY A 51 5.90 24.48 -50.12
C GLY A 51 5.35 23.73 -48.91
N THR A 52 4.19 24.13 -48.40
CA THR A 52 3.60 23.55 -47.19
C THR A 52 2.12 23.26 -47.35
N ILE A 53 1.64 22.29 -46.58
CA ILE A 53 0.25 22.04 -46.28
C ILE A 53 0.02 22.24 -44.79
N GLY A 54 -1.03 22.96 -44.38
CA GLY A 54 -1.43 23.02 -42.98
C GLY A 54 -2.89 23.41 -42.80
N ILE A 55 -3.33 23.49 -41.56
CA ILE A 55 -4.63 24.09 -41.19
C ILE A 55 -4.39 25.57 -40.92
N LYS A 56 -5.31 26.42 -41.36
CA LYS A 56 -5.21 27.86 -41.16
C LYS A 56 -5.08 28.18 -39.66
N ASP A 57 -4.08 28.98 -39.30
CA ASP A 57 -3.80 29.43 -37.92
C ASP A 57 -3.42 28.30 -36.92
N VAL A 58 -3.16 27.07 -37.40
CA VAL A 58 -2.69 25.94 -36.56
C VAL A 58 -1.28 25.53 -37.00
N LYS A 59 -0.28 26.22 -36.46
CA LYS A 59 1.14 26.06 -36.86
C LYS A 59 1.63 24.63 -36.72
N ASP A 60 1.29 23.97 -35.62
CA ASP A 60 1.78 22.63 -35.28
C ASP A 60 1.11 21.52 -36.10
N LYS A 61 0.26 21.86 -37.08
CA LYS A 61 -0.31 20.91 -38.06
C LYS A 61 0.17 21.20 -39.49
N THR A 62 1.25 21.97 -39.65
CA THR A 62 1.79 22.37 -40.96
C THR A 62 2.97 21.50 -41.36
N ARG A 63 2.92 20.88 -42.54
CA ARG A 63 3.93 19.95 -43.07
C ARG A 63 4.53 20.47 -44.37
N ALA A 64 5.77 20.11 -44.65
CA ALA A 64 6.46 20.44 -45.88
C ALA A 64 6.07 19.49 -47.01
N ILE A 65 5.92 20.04 -48.20
CA ILE A 65 5.72 19.31 -49.46
C ILE A 65 7.09 19.15 -50.09
N ASN A 66 7.49 17.92 -50.42
CA ASN A 66 8.84 17.66 -50.95
C ASN A 66 8.85 17.51 -52.47
N ILE A 67 7.74 17.01 -53.06
CA ILE A 67 7.67 16.79 -54.50
C ILE A 67 6.46 17.47 -55.09
N LYS A 68 6.65 18.11 -56.24
CA LYS A 68 5.58 18.61 -57.10
C LYS A 68 5.60 17.86 -58.42
N ASN A 69 4.47 17.31 -58.83
CA ASN A 69 4.26 16.69 -60.15
C ASN A 69 5.40 15.72 -60.54
N PRO A 70 5.49 14.55 -59.88
CA PRO A 70 6.61 13.63 -60.02
C PRO A 70 6.81 13.17 -61.47
N VAL A 71 8.03 13.25 -62.01
CA VAL A 71 8.27 12.91 -63.43
C VAL A 71 8.48 11.41 -63.64
N ASP A 72 9.12 10.73 -62.69
CA ASP A 72 9.56 9.34 -62.78
C ASP A 72 8.69 8.36 -61.97
N GLY A 73 7.44 8.73 -61.69
CA GLY A 73 6.54 7.99 -60.80
C GLY A 73 6.66 8.43 -59.34
N LEU A 74 5.86 7.83 -58.46
CA LEU A 74 5.92 8.15 -57.04
C LEU A 74 7.22 7.64 -56.42
N PRO A 75 7.86 8.42 -55.53
CA PRO A 75 9.06 8.00 -54.83
C PRO A 75 8.78 6.84 -53.87
N SER A 76 9.85 6.13 -53.51
CA SER A 76 9.80 5.09 -52.47
C SER A 76 10.00 5.64 -51.07
N GLU A 77 10.49 6.87 -50.96
CA GLU A 77 10.82 7.58 -49.74
C GLU A 77 9.59 8.20 -49.08
N ASP A 78 9.61 8.28 -47.74
CA ASP A 78 8.59 8.96 -46.94
C ASP A 78 8.53 10.46 -47.31
N THR A 79 7.41 10.89 -47.89
CA THR A 79 7.27 12.23 -48.44
C THR A 79 5.81 12.67 -48.61
N ILE A 80 5.60 13.97 -48.81
CA ILE A 80 4.33 14.54 -49.27
C ILE A 80 4.49 15.03 -50.71
N VAL A 81 3.70 14.46 -51.60
CA VAL A 81 3.68 14.79 -53.03
C VAL A 81 2.46 15.65 -53.35
N TYR A 82 2.70 16.80 -53.97
CA TYR A 82 1.68 17.70 -54.50
C TYR A 82 1.48 17.47 -56.01
N ILE A 83 0.24 17.22 -56.41
CA ILE A 83 -0.20 17.12 -57.80
C ILE A 83 -1.07 18.33 -58.11
N ASN A 84 -0.73 19.07 -59.16
CA ASN A 84 -1.55 20.19 -59.64
C ASN A 84 -2.52 19.78 -60.77
N SER A 85 -3.42 20.70 -61.10
CA SER A 85 -4.45 20.53 -62.14
C SER A 85 -3.91 20.27 -63.54
N ASP A 86 -2.66 20.68 -63.83
CA ASP A 86 -2.03 20.57 -65.15
C ASP A 86 -1.21 19.28 -65.31
N TYR A 87 -1.21 18.42 -64.29
CA TYR A 87 -0.44 17.18 -64.30
C TYR A 87 -1.10 16.15 -65.23
N ASN A 88 -0.39 15.80 -66.30
CA ASN A 88 -0.94 15.10 -67.46
C ASN A 88 -0.73 13.57 -67.45
N LYS A 89 -0.31 13.00 -66.32
CA LYS A 89 -0.11 11.55 -66.15
C LYS A 89 -1.13 10.99 -65.17
N GLU A 90 -1.45 9.71 -65.34
CA GLU A 90 -2.23 8.95 -64.36
C GLU A 90 -1.32 8.39 -63.26
N ILE A 91 -1.84 8.30 -62.04
CA ILE A 91 -1.15 7.71 -60.89
C ILE A 91 -2.10 6.72 -60.21
N VAL A 92 -1.63 5.50 -59.99
CA VAL A 92 -2.28 4.56 -59.06
C VAL A 92 -1.64 4.78 -57.69
N ILE A 93 -2.46 5.04 -56.67
CA ILE A 93 -1.97 5.28 -55.32
C ILE A 93 -1.56 3.93 -54.71
N PRO A 94 -0.32 3.78 -54.23
CA PRO A 94 0.13 2.56 -53.56
C PRO A 94 -0.71 2.27 -52.33
N GLU A 95 -0.89 0.99 -51.99
CA GLU A 95 -1.66 0.55 -50.81
C GLU A 95 -1.13 1.14 -49.48
N LYS A 96 0.17 1.46 -49.41
CA LYS A 96 0.81 2.09 -48.25
C LYS A 96 0.83 3.62 -48.29
N ALA A 97 0.13 4.25 -49.23
CA ALA A 97 0.02 5.69 -49.34
C ALA A 97 -1.42 6.14 -49.09
N TYR A 98 -1.59 7.39 -48.67
CA TYR A 98 -2.91 8.00 -48.48
C TYR A 98 -3.02 9.23 -49.36
N CYS A 99 -4.14 9.36 -50.07
CA CYS A 99 -4.33 10.47 -50.99
C CYS A 99 -5.61 11.23 -50.69
N ILE A 100 -5.52 12.56 -50.69
CA ILE A 100 -6.68 13.46 -50.59
C ILE A 100 -6.79 14.31 -51.85
N LYS A 101 -8.03 14.58 -52.25
CA LYS A 101 -8.36 15.55 -53.29
C LYS A 101 -8.80 16.85 -52.66
N VAL A 102 -8.26 17.95 -53.17
CA VAL A 102 -8.58 19.28 -52.69
C VAL A 102 -9.06 20.19 -53.82
N VAL A 103 -9.92 21.14 -53.47
CA VAL A 103 -10.37 22.20 -54.39
C VAL A 103 -10.02 23.56 -53.80
N LYS A 104 -9.55 24.46 -54.67
CA LYS A 104 -9.21 25.82 -54.27
C LYS A 104 -10.48 26.60 -53.93
N VAL A 105 -10.53 27.20 -52.74
CA VAL A 105 -11.65 28.05 -52.31
C VAL A 105 -11.32 29.50 -52.63
N ILE A 106 -10.24 30.03 -52.05
CA ILE A 106 -9.79 31.41 -52.24
C ILE A 106 -8.31 31.54 -51.85
N LEU A 107 -7.52 32.32 -52.59
CA LEU A 107 -6.10 32.57 -52.31
C LEU A 107 -5.26 31.30 -52.09
N GLU A 108 -4.77 31.06 -50.88
CA GLU A 108 -3.99 29.88 -50.47
C GLU A 108 -4.87 28.83 -49.75
N THR A 109 -6.17 29.09 -49.61
CA THR A 109 -7.13 28.24 -48.92
C THR A 109 -7.77 27.23 -49.88
N TYR A 110 -7.75 25.97 -49.47
CA TYR A 110 -8.31 24.82 -50.15
C TYR A 110 -9.30 24.09 -49.24
N LYS A 111 -10.16 23.27 -49.83
CA LYS A 111 -11.09 22.40 -49.11
C LYS A 111 -10.87 20.94 -49.52
N VAL A 112 -10.80 20.03 -48.55
CA VAL A 112 -10.77 18.59 -48.80
C VAL A 112 -12.14 18.13 -49.29
N VAL A 113 -12.20 17.58 -50.51
CA VAL A 113 -13.47 17.11 -51.13
C VAL A 113 -13.56 15.60 -51.20
N GLU A 114 -12.42 14.92 -51.20
CA GLU A 114 -12.32 13.47 -51.27
C GLU A 114 -11.11 13.02 -50.44
N ILE A 115 -11.27 11.90 -49.76
CA ILE A 115 -10.24 11.25 -48.96
C ILE A 115 -10.07 9.82 -49.46
N ASP A 116 -8.90 9.23 -49.21
CA ASP A 116 -8.57 7.86 -49.60
C ASP A 116 -8.72 7.59 -51.11
N VAL A 117 -8.23 8.52 -51.94
CA VAL A 117 -8.32 8.42 -53.40
C VAL A 117 -7.42 7.29 -53.90
N ALA A 118 -7.98 6.32 -54.62
CA ALA A 118 -7.23 5.16 -55.12
C ALA A 118 -6.46 5.42 -56.43
N ASP A 119 -6.99 6.26 -57.31
CA ASP A 119 -6.37 6.59 -58.60
C ASP A 119 -6.59 8.06 -59.02
N ILE A 120 -5.54 8.65 -59.58
CA ILE A 120 -5.54 10.02 -60.10
C ILE A 120 -5.52 9.95 -61.64
N LYS A 121 -6.54 10.52 -62.28
CA LYS A 121 -6.58 10.68 -63.75
C LYS A 121 -5.77 11.90 -64.19
N ALA A 122 -5.29 11.89 -65.43
CA ALA A 122 -4.62 13.04 -66.04
C ALA A 122 -5.51 14.29 -66.02
N ASN A 123 -4.95 15.44 -65.62
CA ASN A 123 -5.61 16.75 -65.56
C ASN A 123 -6.91 16.79 -64.71
N SER A 124 -6.99 15.97 -63.66
CA SER A 124 -8.25 15.75 -62.92
C SER A 124 -8.44 16.57 -61.64
N GLY A 125 -7.48 17.45 -61.32
CA GLY A 125 -7.56 18.36 -60.18
C GLY A 125 -6.28 18.45 -59.37
N VAL A 126 -6.41 18.89 -58.11
CA VAL A 126 -5.31 19.03 -57.17
C VAL A 126 -5.37 17.91 -56.13
N TYR A 127 -4.24 17.24 -55.92
CA TYR A 127 -4.14 16.12 -54.99
C TYR A 127 -2.90 16.25 -54.12
N LEU A 128 -2.98 15.66 -52.94
CA LEU A 128 -1.83 15.45 -52.06
C LEU A 128 -1.73 13.97 -51.75
N ILE A 129 -0.54 13.42 -51.90
CA ILE A 129 -0.24 12.02 -51.68
C ILE A 129 0.77 11.96 -50.54
N PHE A 130 0.38 11.30 -49.46
CA PHE A 130 1.18 11.09 -48.27
C PHE A 130 1.78 9.69 -48.36
N ILE A 131 3.10 9.63 -48.42
CA ILE A 131 3.89 8.41 -48.53
C ILE A 131 4.72 8.30 -47.24
N GLY A 132 4.79 7.10 -46.69
CA GLY A 132 5.41 6.86 -45.38
C GLY A 132 4.38 6.85 -44.27
N GLU A 133 4.55 5.94 -43.32
CA GLU A 133 3.55 5.63 -42.30
C GLU A 133 3.19 6.82 -41.42
N PHE A 134 4.18 7.58 -40.93
CA PHE A 134 3.91 8.79 -40.16
C PHE A 134 3.10 9.81 -40.99
N ASN A 135 3.45 10.04 -42.25
CA ASN A 135 2.74 10.99 -43.11
C ASN A 135 1.30 10.52 -43.37
N VAL A 136 1.10 9.21 -43.52
CA VAL A 136 -0.22 8.60 -43.69
C VAL A 136 -1.05 8.74 -42.41
N ASN A 137 -0.50 8.36 -41.25
CA ASN A 137 -1.20 8.44 -39.96
C ASN A 137 -1.52 9.89 -39.61
N PHE A 138 -0.56 10.80 -39.79
CA PHE A 138 -0.75 12.24 -39.66
C PHE A 138 -1.88 12.72 -40.57
N ALA A 139 -1.87 12.36 -41.85
CA ALA A 139 -2.88 12.83 -42.79
C ALA A 139 -4.28 12.28 -42.49
N LYS A 140 -4.40 11.03 -42.05
CA LYS A 140 -5.68 10.43 -41.64
C LYS A 140 -6.21 11.09 -40.37
N ALA A 141 -5.34 11.39 -39.41
CA ALA A 141 -5.73 12.03 -38.16
C ALA A 141 -6.09 13.52 -38.32
N VAL A 142 -5.38 14.24 -39.19
CA VAL A 142 -5.47 15.70 -39.32
C VAL A 142 -6.39 16.13 -40.46
N TYR A 143 -6.36 15.45 -41.62
CA TYR A 143 -7.03 15.91 -42.84
C TYR A 143 -8.33 15.15 -43.13
N THR A 144 -9.42 15.63 -42.52
CA THR A 144 -10.76 15.07 -42.69
C THR A 144 -11.51 15.67 -43.88
N LYS A 145 -12.57 14.98 -44.33
CA LYS A 145 -13.45 15.48 -45.38
C LYS A 145 -14.07 16.82 -44.96
N ASP A 146 -14.21 17.73 -45.92
CA ASP A 146 -14.71 19.10 -45.76
C ASP A 146 -13.82 20.08 -44.99
N LEU A 147 -12.66 19.63 -44.46
CA LEU A 147 -11.70 20.49 -43.77
C LEU A 147 -11.13 21.56 -44.71
N GLN A 148 -10.93 22.78 -44.17
CA GLN A 148 -10.21 23.85 -44.86
C GLN A 148 -8.70 23.77 -44.55
N LEU A 149 -7.90 23.80 -45.61
CA LEU A 149 -6.45 23.70 -45.58
C LEU A 149 -5.82 24.94 -46.19
N THR A 150 -4.57 25.21 -45.84
CA THR A 150 -3.73 26.22 -46.47
C THR A 150 -2.59 25.55 -47.21
N LEU A 151 -2.43 25.85 -48.50
CA LEU A 151 -1.30 25.40 -49.32
C LEU A 151 -0.47 26.61 -49.76
N ASN A 152 0.78 26.69 -49.30
CA ASN A 152 1.67 27.83 -49.52
C ASN A 152 2.89 27.44 -50.35
N LYS A 153 3.53 28.43 -50.98
CA LYS A 153 4.84 28.32 -51.66
C LYS A 153 4.98 27.12 -52.62
N LEU A 154 3.91 26.73 -53.30
CA LEU A 154 3.84 25.54 -54.18
C LEU A 154 4.74 25.60 -55.44
N SER A 155 5.51 26.67 -55.65
CA SER A 155 6.57 26.75 -56.66
C SER A 155 7.93 26.27 -56.15
N GLU A 156 8.12 26.16 -54.85
CA GLU A 156 9.39 25.88 -54.18
C GLU A 156 9.17 24.77 -53.16
N VAL A 157 9.16 23.51 -53.60
CA VAL A 157 9.02 22.34 -52.69
C VAL A 157 10.36 21.98 -52.04
N SER A 158 10.30 21.36 -50.85
CA SER A 158 11.48 20.97 -50.08
C SER A 158 12.28 19.88 -50.79
N ILE A 159 13.60 20.03 -50.89
CA ILE A 159 14.50 18.97 -51.40
C ILE A 159 14.94 17.98 -50.31
N MET A 160 14.56 18.21 -49.06
CA MET A 160 14.90 17.36 -47.92
C MET A 160 13.84 16.28 -47.74
N TYR A 161 14.28 15.03 -47.60
CA TYR A 161 13.43 13.91 -47.20
C TYR A 161 13.63 13.65 -45.71
N TYR A 162 12.53 13.44 -45.00
CA TYR A 162 12.55 13.20 -43.57
C TYR A 162 12.25 11.74 -43.28
N LYS A 163 13.04 11.12 -42.40
CA LYS A 163 12.95 9.69 -42.08
C LYS A 163 12.73 9.48 -40.58
N PRO A 164 12.04 8.40 -40.18
CA PRO A 164 11.97 7.98 -38.78
C PRO A 164 13.35 7.96 -38.13
N THR A 165 13.51 8.71 -37.04
CA THR A 165 14.80 8.87 -36.35
C THR A 165 14.57 8.93 -34.85
N ILE A 166 15.38 8.21 -34.09
CA ILE A 166 15.53 8.38 -32.65
C ILE A 166 16.87 9.06 -32.39
N LYS A 167 16.89 10.09 -31.56
CA LYS A 167 18.09 10.72 -31.06
C LYS A 167 18.27 10.35 -29.60
N ILE A 168 19.42 9.79 -29.26
CA ILE A 168 19.78 9.44 -27.89
C ILE A 168 21.11 10.12 -27.60
N ALA A 169 21.10 11.09 -26.67
CA ALA A 169 22.23 11.98 -26.44
C ALA A 169 22.76 12.61 -27.74
N ASN A 170 23.94 12.20 -28.23
CA ASN A 170 24.55 12.73 -29.46
C ASN A 170 24.47 11.74 -30.65
N ILE A 171 23.68 10.68 -30.54
CA ILE A 171 23.59 9.60 -31.52
C ILE A 171 22.24 9.69 -32.22
N GLU A 172 22.26 9.70 -33.55
CA GLU A 172 21.05 9.60 -34.38
C GLU A 172 20.93 8.17 -34.93
N ILE A 173 19.74 7.59 -34.77
CA ILE A 173 19.44 6.21 -35.10
C ILE A 173 18.22 6.20 -36.01
N SER A 174 18.32 5.56 -37.17
CA SER A 174 17.15 5.32 -38.04
C SER A 174 16.68 3.86 -37.86
N PRO A 175 15.50 3.64 -37.28
CA PRO A 175 14.88 2.31 -37.21
C PRO A 175 14.66 1.69 -38.59
N ASN A 176 14.70 0.35 -38.68
CA ASN A 176 14.47 -0.37 -39.94
C ASN A 176 13.02 -0.33 -40.42
N ASN A 177 12.09 -0.24 -39.47
CA ASN A 177 10.65 -0.06 -39.63
C ASN A 177 10.20 0.98 -38.59
N THR A 178 8.93 1.39 -38.59
CA THR A 178 8.39 2.35 -37.63
C THR A 178 8.32 1.78 -36.20
N VAL A 179 7.15 1.31 -35.76
CA VAL A 179 6.84 0.88 -34.40
C VAL A 179 6.05 -0.43 -34.48
N ASN A 180 6.36 -1.40 -33.62
CA ASN A 180 5.73 -2.72 -33.55
C ASN A 180 5.76 -3.50 -34.88
N PRO A 181 6.94 -3.70 -35.51
CA PRO A 181 7.01 -4.38 -36.79
C PRO A 181 6.58 -5.85 -36.70
N SER A 182 5.81 -6.32 -37.67
CA SER A 182 5.41 -7.72 -37.80
C SER A 182 6.53 -8.64 -38.31
N GLU A 183 7.58 -8.08 -38.92
CA GLU A 183 8.73 -8.79 -39.46
C GLU A 183 10.04 -8.12 -39.03
N TYR A 184 11.04 -8.93 -38.72
CA TYR A 184 12.35 -8.48 -38.28
C TYR A 184 13.44 -9.48 -38.68
N ASN A 185 14.66 -8.96 -38.82
CA ASN A 185 15.86 -9.64 -39.28
C ASN A 185 16.85 -9.80 -38.11
N SER A 186 17.82 -10.71 -38.24
CA SER A 186 18.90 -10.90 -37.25
C SER A 186 19.88 -9.70 -37.14
N ASN A 187 19.74 -8.69 -38.00
CA ASN A 187 20.51 -7.45 -37.96
C ASN A 187 19.60 -6.27 -38.29
N GLY A 188 19.35 -5.37 -37.34
CA GLY A 188 18.48 -4.20 -37.50
C GLY A 188 18.15 -3.51 -36.17
N ILE A 189 17.44 -2.40 -36.23
CA ILE A 189 16.94 -1.64 -35.08
C ILE A 189 15.42 -1.54 -35.17
N TYR A 190 14.73 -1.95 -34.12
CA TYR A 190 13.27 -2.06 -34.07
C TYR A 190 12.72 -1.39 -32.80
N ILE A 191 11.49 -0.88 -32.87
CA ILE A 191 10.84 -0.22 -31.74
C ILE A 191 9.58 -1.00 -31.37
N PHE A 192 9.36 -1.21 -30.08
CA PHE A 192 8.17 -1.88 -29.55
C PHE A 192 7.54 -1.08 -28.42
N ASP A 193 6.24 -0.83 -28.45
CA ASP A 193 5.51 -0.18 -27.37
C ASP A 193 4.34 -1.04 -26.88
N TYR A 194 3.57 -0.51 -25.92
CA TYR A 194 2.43 -1.20 -25.32
C TYR A 194 1.39 -1.74 -26.34
N ARG A 195 1.34 -1.20 -27.56
CA ARG A 195 0.41 -1.62 -28.62
C ARG A 195 0.88 -2.91 -29.33
N TYR A 196 2.08 -3.40 -29.04
CA TYR A 196 2.60 -4.66 -29.58
C TYR A 196 1.79 -5.89 -29.15
N GLY A 197 1.19 -5.83 -27.96
CA GLY A 197 0.33 -6.89 -27.42
C GLY A 197 1.03 -8.05 -26.71
N ASN A 198 2.36 -8.00 -26.57
CA ASN A 198 3.14 -8.93 -25.73
C ASN A 198 3.98 -8.13 -24.73
N ASP A 199 4.30 -8.74 -23.59
CA ASP A 199 5.12 -8.13 -22.52
C ASP A 199 6.61 -8.04 -22.88
N VAL A 200 7.09 -8.85 -23.83
CA VAL A 200 8.49 -8.86 -24.27
C VAL A 200 8.57 -8.94 -25.79
N THR A 201 9.66 -8.43 -26.37
CA THR A 201 9.84 -8.46 -27.84
C THR A 201 10.07 -9.89 -28.34
N SER A 202 9.66 -10.19 -29.57
CA SER A 202 9.96 -11.48 -30.22
C SER A 202 11.34 -11.53 -30.92
N VAL A 203 12.10 -10.44 -30.90
CA VAL A 203 13.41 -10.32 -31.57
C VAL A 203 14.49 -10.95 -30.68
N SER A 204 14.91 -12.20 -30.92
CA SER A 204 15.84 -12.88 -30.00
C SER A 204 16.98 -13.63 -30.69
N ASN A 205 18.22 -13.22 -30.37
CA ASN A 205 19.43 -14.04 -30.38
C ASN A 205 20.52 -13.38 -29.50
N ALA A 206 21.60 -14.10 -29.18
CA ALA A 206 22.70 -13.62 -28.33
C ALA A 206 23.41 -12.33 -28.83
N GLY A 207 23.18 -11.90 -30.07
CA GLY A 207 23.68 -10.65 -30.62
C GLY A 207 22.70 -9.48 -30.54
N THR A 208 21.67 -9.56 -29.69
CA THR A 208 20.65 -8.52 -29.52
C THR A 208 20.82 -7.81 -28.17
N LYS A 209 20.61 -6.50 -28.11
CA LYS A 209 20.48 -5.73 -26.87
C LYS A 209 19.25 -4.84 -26.95
N GLU A 210 18.49 -4.78 -25.87
CA GLU A 210 17.25 -4.01 -25.78
C GLU A 210 17.42 -2.86 -24.78
N ILE A 211 16.89 -1.68 -25.11
CA ILE A 211 16.84 -0.53 -24.20
C ILE A 211 15.37 -0.25 -23.87
N ALA A 212 15.02 -0.12 -22.60
CA ALA A 212 13.75 0.48 -22.19
C ALA A 212 13.88 2.00 -22.12
N VAL A 213 13.01 2.68 -22.85
CA VAL A 213 12.79 4.12 -22.79
C VAL A 213 11.47 4.34 -22.07
N ILE A 214 11.49 5.14 -21.02
CA ILE A 214 10.31 5.57 -20.26
C ILE A 214 10.37 7.09 -20.21
N ASP A 215 9.25 7.81 -20.26
CA ASP A 215 9.22 9.29 -20.15
C ASP A 215 10.32 10.02 -20.97
N ASN A 216 10.59 9.54 -22.20
CA ASN A 216 11.63 10.04 -23.11
C ASN A 216 13.06 10.04 -22.54
N SER A 217 13.40 9.10 -21.67
CA SER A 217 14.77 8.87 -21.20
C SER A 217 15.15 7.40 -21.28
N VAL A 218 16.43 7.09 -21.45
CA VAL A 218 16.92 5.71 -21.36
C VAL A 218 16.85 5.26 -19.91
N PHE A 219 16.03 4.25 -19.61
CA PHE A 219 15.76 3.83 -18.24
C PHE A 219 16.35 2.46 -17.90
N TYR A 220 16.52 1.59 -18.88
CA TYR A 220 17.17 0.30 -18.69
C TYR A 220 17.91 -0.11 -19.96
N ILE A 221 19.09 -0.72 -19.81
CA ILE A 221 19.85 -1.28 -20.93
C ILE A 221 20.09 -2.75 -20.60
N GLY A 222 19.44 -3.63 -21.36
CA GLY A 222 19.58 -5.08 -21.19
C GLY A 222 20.95 -5.59 -21.61
N GLU A 223 21.34 -6.70 -21.01
CA GLU A 223 22.49 -7.47 -21.42
C GLU A 223 22.29 -8.16 -22.78
N ALA A 224 23.38 -8.69 -23.33
CA ALA A 224 23.32 -9.35 -24.63
C ALA A 224 22.41 -10.59 -24.58
N GLY A 225 21.34 -10.57 -25.38
CA GLY A 225 20.31 -11.61 -25.43
C GLY A 225 19.27 -11.54 -24.31
N GLU A 226 19.36 -10.54 -23.42
CA GLU A 226 18.37 -10.34 -22.36
C GLU A 226 17.04 -9.84 -22.95
N LYS A 227 15.93 -10.30 -22.37
CA LYS A 227 14.60 -9.76 -22.64
C LYS A 227 14.24 -8.65 -21.68
N VAL A 228 13.96 -7.49 -22.24
CA VAL A 228 13.49 -6.33 -21.51
C VAL A 228 11.99 -6.23 -21.69
N ILE A 229 11.28 -6.01 -20.58
CA ILE A 229 9.83 -5.90 -20.57
C ILE A 229 9.44 -4.63 -21.32
N ILE A 230 8.51 -4.77 -22.25
CA ILE A 230 7.96 -3.63 -22.99
C ILE A 230 7.29 -2.73 -21.96
N PRO A 231 7.77 -1.48 -21.79
CA PRO A 231 7.13 -0.56 -20.87
C PRO A 231 5.68 -0.35 -21.26
N GLY A 232 4.90 0.05 -20.27
CA GLY A 232 3.53 0.46 -20.46
C GLY A 232 3.37 1.69 -21.36
N LYS A 233 2.20 2.30 -21.33
CA LYS A 233 1.83 3.51 -22.04
C LYS A 233 2.82 4.67 -21.85
N ASN A 234 3.66 4.65 -20.80
CA ASN A 234 4.69 5.67 -20.56
C ASN A 234 6.07 5.34 -21.16
N GLY A 235 6.20 4.34 -22.02
CA GLY A 235 7.48 4.00 -22.61
C GLY A 235 7.42 3.03 -23.80
N TYR A 236 8.60 2.59 -24.21
CA TYR A 236 8.82 1.68 -25.33
C TYR A 236 10.21 1.04 -25.26
N ILE A 237 10.43 -0.03 -26.01
CA ILE A 237 11.72 -0.69 -26.22
C ILE A 237 12.34 -0.23 -27.52
N ILE A 238 13.65 0.01 -27.51
CA ILE A 238 14.48 0.04 -28.71
C ILE A 238 15.35 -1.22 -28.72
N CYS A 239 15.09 -2.09 -29.68
CA CYS A 239 15.79 -3.35 -29.87
C CYS A 239 16.90 -3.19 -30.92
N PHE A 240 18.16 -3.43 -30.53
CA PHE A 240 19.34 -3.42 -31.38
C PHE A 240 19.77 -4.86 -31.67
N ALA A 241 19.45 -5.38 -32.85
CA ALA A 241 19.85 -6.70 -33.30
C ALA A 241 21.11 -6.64 -34.17
N GLY A 242 22.07 -7.52 -33.87
CA GLY A 242 23.32 -7.68 -34.62
C GLY A 242 24.46 -6.82 -34.07
N ILE A 243 25.69 -7.33 -34.19
CA ILE A 243 26.91 -6.76 -33.57
C ILE A 243 27.07 -5.27 -33.92
N GLU A 244 26.93 -4.91 -35.20
CA GLU A 244 27.08 -3.53 -35.68
C GLU A 244 26.10 -2.55 -35.02
N ASN A 245 24.86 -3.00 -34.75
CA ASN A 245 23.87 -2.16 -34.08
C ASN A 245 24.10 -2.12 -32.57
N THR A 246 24.46 -3.24 -31.94
CA THR A 246 24.77 -3.26 -30.50
C THR A 246 25.99 -2.42 -30.13
N GLU A 247 26.98 -2.26 -31.02
CA GLU A 247 28.13 -1.38 -30.78
C GLU A 247 27.74 0.10 -30.66
N LYS A 248 26.59 0.51 -31.23
CA LYS A 248 26.07 1.89 -31.09
C LYS A 248 25.69 2.22 -29.64
N LEU A 249 25.47 1.21 -28.79
CA LEU A 249 25.11 1.37 -27.39
C LEU A 249 26.26 1.82 -26.50
N LYS A 250 27.51 1.73 -26.96
CA LYS A 250 28.70 1.98 -26.12
C LYS A 250 28.72 3.38 -25.47
N ASP A 251 28.09 4.36 -26.12
CA ASP A 251 28.06 5.75 -25.70
C ASP A 251 26.72 6.15 -25.06
N ILE A 252 25.72 5.24 -25.06
CA ILE A 252 24.39 5.44 -24.47
C ILE A 252 24.43 5.04 -22.99
N LYS A 253 23.77 5.84 -22.14
CA LYS A 253 23.72 5.66 -20.69
C LYS A 253 22.29 5.81 -20.18
N ILE A 254 22.05 5.21 -19.03
CA ILE A 254 20.81 5.44 -18.29
C ILE A 254 20.71 6.92 -17.89
N GLY A 255 19.54 7.48 -18.11
CA GLY A 255 19.22 8.90 -17.96
C GLY A 255 19.48 9.76 -19.20
N ASP A 256 20.01 9.20 -20.30
CA ASP A 256 20.12 9.95 -21.55
C ASP A 256 18.72 10.26 -22.10
N GLU A 257 18.49 11.53 -22.46
CA GLU A 257 17.25 11.96 -23.10
C GLU A 257 17.11 11.33 -24.50
N VAL A 258 15.88 10.96 -24.83
CA VAL A 258 15.50 10.29 -26.06
C VAL A 258 14.45 11.12 -26.78
N ASP A 259 14.86 11.72 -27.89
CA ASP A 259 13.94 12.39 -28.80
C ASP A 259 13.55 11.45 -29.93
N ASN A 260 12.28 11.45 -30.31
CA ASN A 260 11.82 10.74 -31.50
C ASN A 260 11.32 11.74 -32.54
N CYS A 261 11.66 11.49 -33.80
CA CYS A 261 11.27 12.32 -34.93
C CYS A 261 10.65 11.42 -35.99
N TYR A 262 9.49 11.82 -36.54
CA TYR A 262 8.78 11.07 -37.60
C TYR A 262 8.41 9.63 -37.20
N LEU A 263 8.21 9.38 -35.90
CA LEU A 263 7.70 8.13 -35.35
C LEU A 263 6.36 8.40 -34.68
N ASP A 264 5.45 7.44 -34.82
CA ASP A 264 4.16 7.44 -34.13
C ASP A 264 4.35 6.69 -32.80
N LEU A 265 4.97 7.34 -31.82
CA LEU A 265 5.15 6.82 -30.46
C LEU A 265 4.20 7.55 -29.52
N GLU A 266 3.28 6.81 -28.90
CA GLU A 266 2.33 7.37 -27.95
C GLU A 266 2.83 7.13 -26.53
N VAL A 267 3.57 8.10 -25.99
CA VAL A 267 4.07 8.09 -24.60
C VAL A 267 3.11 8.89 -23.72
N LEU A 268 2.26 8.20 -22.97
CA LEU A 268 1.26 8.75 -22.05
C LEU A 268 1.73 8.66 -20.59
N ALA A 269 1.04 9.37 -19.69
CA ALA A 269 1.25 9.15 -18.26
C ALA A 269 0.93 7.70 -17.88
N ALA A 270 1.71 7.13 -16.95
CA ALA A 270 1.51 5.75 -16.47
C ALA A 270 0.12 5.53 -15.85
N THR A 271 -0.52 6.56 -15.32
CA THR A 271 -1.91 6.50 -14.86
C THR A 271 -2.68 7.68 -15.43
N GLY A 272 -3.86 7.42 -15.99
CA GLY A 272 -4.66 8.46 -16.61
C GLY A 272 -6.11 8.09 -16.86
N LEU A 273 -6.85 9.07 -17.40
CA LEU A 273 -8.18 8.90 -17.97
C LEU A 273 -8.11 9.12 -19.47
N SER A 274 -8.70 8.24 -20.26
CA SER A 274 -8.94 8.44 -21.68
C SER A 274 -10.35 9.01 -21.89
N PHE A 275 -10.45 10.14 -22.60
CA PHE A 275 -11.71 10.78 -22.96
C PHE A 275 -11.60 11.47 -24.32
N LYS A 276 -12.43 11.07 -25.29
CA LYS A 276 -12.47 11.67 -26.66
C LYS A 276 -11.10 11.79 -27.35
N ASN A 277 -10.22 10.81 -27.13
CA ASN A 277 -8.82 10.77 -27.58
C ASN A 277 -7.86 11.74 -26.87
N ASP A 278 -8.31 12.41 -25.81
CA ASP A 278 -7.43 13.11 -24.87
C ASP A 278 -7.06 12.17 -23.71
N ASN A 279 -5.84 12.33 -23.18
CA ASN A 279 -5.37 11.60 -22.00
C ASN A 279 -5.12 12.58 -20.87
N ILE A 280 -5.80 12.38 -19.74
CA ILE A 280 -5.72 13.23 -18.56
C ILE A 280 -4.91 12.49 -17.49
N PRO A 281 -3.73 12.98 -17.08
CA PRO A 281 -2.91 12.30 -16.08
C PRO A 281 -3.62 12.27 -14.72
N ILE A 282 -3.55 11.12 -14.05
CA ILE A 282 -4.01 10.93 -12.68
C ILE A 282 -2.79 10.83 -11.79
N ASN A 283 -2.72 11.65 -10.74
CA ASN A 283 -1.58 11.69 -9.84
C ASN A 283 -1.80 10.93 -8.54
N ASN A 284 -3.03 10.49 -8.25
CA ASN A 284 -3.37 9.79 -7.02
C ASN A 284 -4.49 8.77 -7.24
N ILE A 285 -4.42 7.65 -6.52
CA ILE A 285 -5.44 6.59 -6.52
C ILE A 285 -5.67 6.20 -5.06
N ASN A 286 -6.94 5.99 -4.68
CA ASN A 286 -7.30 5.38 -3.39
C ASN A 286 -6.64 6.03 -2.16
N THR A 287 -6.55 7.36 -2.16
CA THR A 287 -5.93 8.15 -1.08
C THR A 287 -6.84 9.30 -0.65
N ILE A 288 -6.52 9.97 0.45
CA ILE A 288 -7.27 11.14 0.91
C ILE A 288 -7.02 12.31 -0.06
N ARG A 289 -8.10 12.90 -0.59
CA ARG A 289 -8.01 14.05 -1.51
C ARG A 289 -7.47 15.29 -0.80
N GLY A 290 -6.26 15.70 -1.18
CA GLY A 290 -5.63 16.97 -0.82
C GLY A 290 -5.77 18.05 -1.90
N ALA A 291 -5.17 19.23 -1.66
CA ALA A 291 -5.07 20.30 -2.66
C ALA A 291 -4.15 19.88 -3.84
N GLY A 292 -4.50 20.24 -5.08
CA GLY A 292 -3.73 19.87 -6.29
C GLY A 292 -3.81 18.39 -6.70
N MET A 293 -4.67 17.60 -6.07
CA MET A 293 -4.77 16.15 -6.32
C MET A 293 -5.98 15.81 -7.19
N VAL A 294 -5.78 14.98 -8.21
CA VAL A 294 -6.86 14.22 -8.86
C VAL A 294 -6.77 12.81 -8.35
N VAL A 295 -7.75 12.40 -7.55
CA VAL A 295 -7.83 11.08 -6.95
C VAL A 295 -8.86 10.24 -7.69
N VAL A 296 -8.47 9.06 -8.14
CA VAL A 296 -9.42 8.04 -8.55
C VAL A 296 -9.65 7.07 -7.40
N TYR A 297 -10.89 6.91 -6.99
CA TYR A 297 -11.33 5.93 -6.01
C TYR A 297 -11.92 4.73 -6.73
N THR A 298 -11.25 3.58 -6.64
CA THR A 298 -11.69 2.31 -7.22
C THR A 298 -12.35 1.44 -6.15
N PRO A 299 -12.97 0.30 -6.50
CA PRO A 299 -13.56 -0.64 -5.52
C PRO A 299 -12.51 -1.20 -4.53
N ASN A 300 -11.22 -1.09 -4.88
CA ASN A 300 -10.12 -1.43 -3.99
C ASN A 300 -9.81 -0.30 -2.97
N PHE A 301 -10.52 0.82 -3.02
CA PHE A 301 -10.45 1.82 -1.96
C PHE A 301 -11.06 1.23 -0.70
N TYR A 302 -10.56 1.66 0.45
CA TYR A 302 -10.89 1.05 1.73
C TYR A 302 -12.37 1.22 2.17
N SER A 303 -13.16 2.01 1.44
CA SER A 303 -14.52 2.39 1.80
C SER A 303 -15.41 2.32 0.55
N ASP A 304 -16.69 1.96 0.74
CA ASP A 304 -17.75 2.00 -0.29
C ASP A 304 -17.98 3.42 -0.84
N THR A 305 -17.40 4.44 -0.19
CA THR A 305 -17.49 5.84 -0.57
C THR A 305 -16.11 6.51 -0.54
N THR A 306 -15.97 7.64 -1.22
CA THR A 306 -14.67 8.33 -1.34
C THR A 306 -14.11 8.92 -0.04
N GLN A 307 -14.90 9.01 1.03
CA GLN A 307 -14.52 9.62 2.32
C GLN A 307 -14.03 11.06 2.20
N THR A 308 -14.42 11.75 1.13
CA THR A 308 -14.02 13.13 0.89
C THR A 308 -15.02 14.12 1.47
N ASN A 309 -14.51 15.29 1.83
CA ASN A 309 -15.33 16.43 2.25
C ASN A 309 -16.03 17.12 1.05
N MET A 310 -16.83 18.14 1.34
CA MET A 310 -17.58 18.91 0.33
C MET A 310 -16.72 19.81 -0.59
N TRP A 311 -15.39 19.88 -0.37
CA TRP A 311 -14.50 20.84 -1.04
C TRP A 311 -13.91 20.34 -2.36
N GLY A 312 -14.53 19.35 -3.00
CA GLY A 312 -14.14 18.86 -4.34
C GLY A 312 -15.35 18.39 -5.15
N ARG A 313 -15.16 18.28 -6.47
CA ARG A 313 -16.12 17.65 -7.38
C ARG A 313 -15.85 16.15 -7.43
N GLU A 314 -16.91 15.38 -7.65
CA GLU A 314 -16.80 13.93 -7.82
C GLU A 314 -17.59 13.46 -9.05
N ILE A 315 -17.00 12.55 -9.81
CA ILE A 315 -17.58 11.98 -11.03
C ILE A 315 -17.60 10.47 -10.88
N THR A 316 -18.78 9.87 -10.78
CA THR A 316 -18.96 8.42 -10.72
C THR A 316 -19.03 7.86 -12.13
N VAL A 317 -18.26 6.81 -12.37
CA VAL A 317 -18.20 6.05 -13.62
C VAL A 317 -18.59 4.61 -13.31
N GLU A 318 -19.49 4.03 -14.08
CA GLU A 318 -19.91 2.62 -14.04
C GLU A 318 -19.83 2.05 -15.44
N ASP A 319 -19.22 0.87 -15.61
CA ASP A 319 -19.03 0.24 -16.92
C ASP A 319 -18.45 1.20 -17.98
N SER A 320 -17.44 1.98 -17.57
CA SER A 320 -16.77 3.02 -18.38
C SER A 320 -17.67 4.18 -18.85
N VAL A 321 -18.85 4.37 -18.25
CA VAL A 321 -19.76 5.48 -18.56
C VAL A 321 -19.99 6.35 -17.32
N ILE A 322 -19.93 7.67 -17.47
CA ILE A 322 -20.24 8.59 -16.36
C ILE A 322 -21.73 8.48 -16.02
N THR A 323 -22.04 8.02 -14.80
CA THR A 323 -23.42 7.90 -14.30
C THR A 323 -23.82 9.05 -13.40
N LYS A 324 -22.85 9.70 -12.73
CA LYS A 324 -23.13 10.78 -11.77
C LYS A 324 -22.03 11.83 -11.76
N VAL A 325 -22.42 13.09 -11.63
CA VAL A 325 -21.51 14.22 -11.37
C VAL A 325 -22.01 14.96 -10.15
N VAL A 326 -21.24 14.93 -9.07
CA VAL A 326 -21.48 15.65 -7.83
C VAL A 326 -20.71 16.98 -7.89
N PRO A 327 -21.41 18.13 -7.79
CA PRO A 327 -20.78 19.45 -7.86
C PRO A 327 -19.94 19.72 -6.61
N TRP A 328 -19.18 20.81 -6.65
CA TRP A 328 -18.38 21.29 -5.52
C TRP A 328 -19.22 22.15 -4.55
N GLY A 329 -18.88 22.13 -3.25
CA GLY A 329 -19.34 23.11 -2.26
C GLY A 329 -20.81 23.01 -1.83
N GLN A 330 -21.48 21.89 -2.09
CA GLN A 330 -22.86 21.63 -1.65
C GLN A 330 -22.89 20.69 -0.44
N SER A 331 -23.98 20.68 0.31
CA SER A 331 -24.14 19.82 1.51
C SER A 331 -24.13 18.32 1.19
N ASN A 332 -24.30 17.95 -0.08
CA ASN A 332 -24.20 16.59 -0.62
C ASN A 332 -22.96 16.40 -1.52
N SER A 333 -22.00 17.32 -1.48
CA SER A 333 -20.73 17.22 -2.19
C SER A 333 -19.74 16.33 -1.44
N GLY A 334 -18.93 15.59 -2.19
CA GLY A 334 -17.99 14.62 -1.64
C GLY A 334 -18.66 13.32 -1.20
N ASN A 335 -17.83 12.39 -0.72
CA ASN A 335 -18.21 11.09 -0.20
C ASN A 335 -19.13 10.25 -1.12
N SER A 336 -18.94 10.31 -2.43
CA SER A 336 -19.73 9.56 -3.40
C SER A 336 -19.51 8.06 -3.23
N VAL A 337 -20.57 7.27 -3.46
CA VAL A 337 -20.48 5.82 -3.53
C VAL A 337 -19.60 5.42 -4.70
N ILE A 338 -18.68 4.50 -4.42
CA ILE A 338 -17.79 3.88 -5.38
C ILE A 338 -18.47 2.60 -5.88
N PRO A 339 -18.75 2.50 -7.19
CA PRO A 339 -19.45 1.34 -7.72
C PRO A 339 -18.52 0.15 -7.92
N ASP A 340 -19.00 -1.07 -7.63
CA ASP A 340 -18.24 -2.33 -7.75
C ASP A 340 -17.64 -2.56 -9.15
N ASN A 341 -18.33 -2.07 -10.19
CA ASN A 341 -17.96 -2.19 -11.60
C ASN A 341 -17.45 -0.86 -12.20
N GLY A 342 -16.89 0.02 -11.38
CA GLY A 342 -16.46 1.33 -11.84
C GLY A 342 -15.55 2.06 -10.85
N TYR A 343 -15.63 3.39 -10.81
CA TYR A 343 -14.77 4.22 -9.95
C TYR A 343 -15.35 5.64 -9.78
N VAL A 344 -14.78 6.41 -8.85
CA VAL A 344 -15.09 7.83 -8.66
C VAL A 344 -13.84 8.67 -8.87
N ILE A 345 -13.91 9.63 -9.79
CA ILE A 345 -12.87 10.65 -10.00
C ILE A 345 -13.18 11.83 -9.07
N SER A 346 -12.21 12.27 -8.28
CA SER A 346 -12.40 13.27 -7.23
C SER A 346 -11.28 14.31 -7.25
N TYR A 347 -11.61 15.59 -7.34
CA TYR A 347 -10.62 16.66 -7.48
C TYR A 347 -11.10 18.00 -6.89
N PRO A 348 -10.19 18.82 -6.34
CA PRO A 348 -10.49 20.18 -5.88
C PRO A 348 -10.63 21.15 -7.06
N GLU A 349 -11.17 22.35 -6.82
CA GLU A 349 -11.27 23.40 -7.83
C GLU A 349 -9.94 24.15 -8.00
N ASP A 350 -8.99 23.55 -8.73
CA ASP A 350 -7.74 24.18 -9.17
C ASP A 350 -7.80 24.52 -10.67
N TRP A 351 -7.32 25.71 -11.07
CA TRP A 351 -7.54 26.30 -12.41
C TRP A 351 -7.06 25.41 -13.57
N ASP A 352 -5.91 24.75 -13.43
CA ASP A 352 -5.31 23.94 -14.52
C ASP A 352 -5.95 22.55 -14.64
N ILE A 353 -6.21 21.88 -13.52
CA ILE A 353 -6.86 20.56 -13.46
C ILE A 353 -8.32 20.67 -13.91
N TYR A 354 -9.00 21.74 -13.51
CA TYR A 354 -10.40 21.98 -13.81
C TYR A 354 -10.66 22.09 -15.31
N ASN A 355 -9.79 22.75 -16.07
CA ASN A 355 -9.96 22.93 -17.51
C ASN A 355 -9.99 21.58 -18.27
N ASN A 356 -9.25 20.58 -17.80
CA ASN A 356 -9.17 19.26 -18.44
C ASN A 356 -10.37 18.37 -18.09
N LEU A 357 -10.96 18.53 -16.90
CA LEU A 357 -12.02 17.63 -16.39
C LEU A 357 -13.44 18.23 -16.44
N ASN A 358 -13.60 19.56 -16.59
CA ASN A 358 -14.92 20.20 -16.56
C ASN A 358 -15.82 19.87 -17.78
N GLY A 359 -15.27 19.27 -18.84
CA GLY A 359 -16.03 18.84 -20.02
C GLY A 359 -16.79 17.52 -19.84
N LEU A 360 -16.52 16.78 -18.77
CA LEU A 360 -17.11 15.47 -18.47
C LEU A 360 -18.56 15.62 -17.97
N LYS A 361 -19.49 14.90 -18.61
CA LYS A 361 -20.92 14.90 -18.23
C LYS A 361 -21.50 13.48 -18.23
N VAL A 362 -22.63 13.33 -17.55
CA VAL A 362 -23.38 12.07 -17.53
C VAL A 362 -23.65 11.57 -18.95
N GLY A 363 -23.36 10.29 -19.19
CA GLY A 363 -23.47 9.61 -20.48
C GLY A 363 -22.22 9.67 -21.36
N ASP A 364 -21.17 10.40 -20.96
CA ASP A 364 -19.88 10.33 -21.66
C ASP A 364 -19.14 9.03 -21.29
N GLU A 365 -18.48 8.42 -22.28
CA GLU A 365 -17.56 7.28 -22.08
C GLU A 365 -16.19 7.78 -21.63
N VAL A 366 -15.67 7.19 -20.55
CA VAL A 366 -14.36 7.50 -19.97
C VAL A 366 -13.72 6.20 -19.51
N GLU A 367 -12.44 6.02 -19.83
CA GLU A 367 -11.67 4.85 -19.40
C GLU A 367 -10.55 5.28 -18.45
N PHE A 368 -10.59 4.80 -17.21
CA PHE A 368 -9.47 4.90 -16.28
C PHE A 368 -8.49 3.77 -16.55
N TYR A 369 -7.22 4.12 -16.71
CA TYR A 369 -6.15 3.15 -16.90
C TYR A 369 -5.03 3.40 -15.89
N THR A 370 -4.52 2.31 -15.34
CA THR A 370 -3.28 2.24 -14.59
C THR A 370 -2.36 1.32 -15.36
N ASP A 371 -1.24 1.85 -15.81
CA ASP A 371 -0.18 1.06 -16.40
C ASP A 371 0.90 0.83 -15.35
N ASN A 372 0.97 -0.42 -14.89
CA ASN A 372 2.09 -0.88 -14.09
C ASN A 372 3.08 -1.53 -15.03
N SER A 373 3.95 -0.72 -15.63
CA SER A 373 5.00 -1.18 -16.55
C SER A 373 5.94 -2.22 -15.92
N GLY A 374 5.82 -2.46 -14.60
CA GLY A 374 6.72 -3.32 -13.83
C GLY A 374 8.06 -2.65 -13.55
N TYR A 375 8.25 -1.39 -13.97
CA TYR A 375 9.44 -0.59 -13.72
C TYR A 375 9.22 0.36 -12.53
N LYS A 376 10.06 0.25 -11.50
CA LYS A 376 10.16 1.24 -10.42
C LYS A 376 11.54 1.85 -10.44
N ILE A 377 11.63 3.18 -10.52
CA ILE A 377 12.89 3.86 -10.72
C ILE A 377 12.95 5.08 -9.81
N ASN A 378 13.99 5.12 -8.98
CA ASN A 378 14.21 6.19 -8.04
C ASN A 378 15.51 6.91 -8.38
N LYS A 379 15.42 8.22 -8.63
CA LYS A 379 16.57 9.08 -8.85
C LYS A 379 16.91 9.82 -7.57
N LEU A 380 18.11 9.61 -7.08
CA LEU A 380 18.64 10.25 -5.88
C LEU A 380 19.85 11.12 -6.24
N THR A 381 20.06 12.20 -5.51
CA THR A 381 21.30 12.99 -5.63
C THR A 381 22.27 12.57 -4.52
N TYR A 382 23.55 12.41 -4.84
CA TYR A 382 24.58 12.08 -3.86
C TYR A 382 25.59 13.22 -3.69
N ASN A 383 26.11 13.38 -2.48
CA ASN A 383 26.95 14.51 -2.08
C ASN A 383 28.46 14.21 -2.23
N GLY A 384 28.84 12.94 -2.26
CA GLY A 384 30.24 12.55 -2.42
C GLY A 384 30.47 11.04 -2.45
N ILE A 385 31.70 10.65 -2.81
CA ILE A 385 32.19 9.28 -2.75
C ILE A 385 33.31 9.24 -1.71
N ASN A 386 33.23 8.32 -0.74
CA ASN A 386 34.22 8.12 0.33
C ASN A 386 34.49 9.39 1.17
N THR A 387 33.48 10.25 1.32
CA THR A 387 33.52 11.45 2.16
C THR A 387 32.81 11.22 3.49
N PRO A 388 33.09 11.99 4.55
CA PRO A 388 32.27 11.94 5.76
C PRO A 388 30.78 12.21 5.45
N ARG A 389 29.87 11.41 6.04
CA ARG A 389 28.41 11.59 5.92
C ARG A 389 27.94 12.67 6.89
N ASN A 390 27.86 13.92 6.42
CA ASN A 390 27.32 15.06 7.18
C ASN A 390 25.78 15.01 7.25
N ALA A 391 25.16 15.91 8.01
CA ALA A 391 23.69 16.05 8.03
C ALA A 391 23.13 16.31 6.63
N ASP A 392 21.99 15.69 6.31
CA ASP A 392 21.30 15.77 5.02
C ASP A 392 22.14 15.32 3.81
N TYR A 393 23.04 14.36 4.00
CA TYR A 393 23.88 13.82 2.92
C TYR A 393 23.47 12.39 2.55
N LEU A 394 23.65 12.07 1.27
CA LEU A 394 23.78 10.72 0.73
C LEU A 394 25.20 10.54 0.18
N VAL A 395 25.93 9.53 0.65
CA VAL A 395 27.33 9.26 0.32
C VAL A 395 27.50 7.84 -0.21
N ILE A 396 28.36 7.66 -1.20
CA ILE A 396 28.77 6.35 -1.70
C ILE A 396 30.08 5.93 -1.03
N PHE A 397 30.07 4.83 -0.27
CA PHE A 397 31.28 4.23 0.32
C PHE A 397 31.68 2.98 -0.46
N ASN A 398 32.92 2.90 -0.93
CA ASN A 398 33.45 1.72 -1.62
C ASN A 398 34.70 1.18 -0.90
N SER A 399 35.24 0.07 -1.41
CA SER A 399 36.35 -0.66 -0.79
C SER A 399 37.63 0.18 -0.55
N SER A 400 37.81 1.32 -1.22
CA SER A 400 38.95 2.20 -0.96
C SER A 400 38.78 3.06 0.30
N TYR A 401 37.59 3.11 0.91
CA TYR A 401 37.36 3.83 2.17
C TYR A 401 37.77 3.00 3.39
N GLY A 402 37.36 1.74 3.43
CA GLY A 402 37.59 0.82 4.55
C GLY A 402 36.71 -0.44 4.44
N ASN A 403 36.70 -1.26 5.49
CA ASN A 403 35.88 -2.47 5.55
C ASN A 403 34.40 -2.17 5.89
N THR A 404 34.13 -1.02 6.50
CA THR A 404 32.78 -0.55 6.87
C THR A 404 32.66 0.94 6.58
N THR A 405 31.43 1.46 6.53
CA THR A 405 31.17 2.88 6.23
C THR A 405 31.58 3.83 7.36
N GLY A 406 31.74 3.34 8.59
CA GLY A 406 32.11 4.15 9.76
C GLY A 406 31.03 5.13 10.22
N THR A 407 29.80 4.99 9.73
CA THR A 407 28.69 5.91 9.99
C THR A 407 27.94 5.56 11.29
N ASN A 408 27.12 6.47 11.78
CA ASN A 408 26.30 6.27 12.98
C ASN A 408 24.89 5.71 12.65
N GLU A 409 24.17 5.29 13.70
CA GLU A 409 22.84 4.67 13.64
C GLU A 409 21.69 5.60 13.22
N TRP A 410 21.95 6.89 13.02
CA TRP A 410 20.91 7.86 12.69
C TRP A 410 20.51 7.86 11.21
N GLY A 411 21.33 7.27 10.34
CA GLY A 411 21.09 7.20 8.90
C GLY A 411 20.46 5.89 8.43
N PHE A 412 20.57 5.64 7.13
CA PHE A 412 20.11 4.43 6.46
C PHE A 412 21.11 4.08 5.37
N GLU A 413 21.42 2.80 5.22
CA GLU A 413 22.39 2.34 4.25
C GLU A 413 21.81 1.23 3.36
N ILE A 414 22.20 1.20 2.09
CA ILE A 414 21.91 0.13 1.15
C ILE A 414 23.24 -0.46 0.69
N VAL A 415 23.37 -1.77 0.77
CA VAL A 415 24.55 -2.49 0.31
C VAL A 415 24.34 -2.96 -1.12
N VAL A 416 25.30 -2.63 -1.98
CA VAL A 416 25.29 -2.91 -3.41
C VAL A 416 26.49 -3.78 -3.77
N ASP A 417 26.24 -4.88 -4.46
CA ASP A 417 27.27 -5.84 -4.84
C ASP A 417 28.12 -5.36 -6.05
N LYS A 418 29.08 -6.19 -6.46
CA LYS A 418 29.97 -5.92 -7.60
C LYS A 418 29.25 -5.82 -8.96
N ASN A 419 28.05 -6.38 -9.07
CA ASN A 419 27.21 -6.33 -10.27
C ASN A 419 26.24 -5.14 -10.22
N SER A 420 26.40 -4.25 -9.23
CA SER A 420 25.52 -3.12 -8.95
C SER A 420 24.11 -3.52 -8.50
N VAL A 421 23.93 -4.71 -7.91
CA VAL A 421 22.63 -5.18 -7.40
C VAL A 421 22.49 -4.86 -5.91
N VAL A 422 21.34 -4.34 -5.51
CA VAL A 422 20.97 -4.14 -4.10
C VAL A 422 20.75 -5.50 -3.44
N ILE A 423 21.59 -5.82 -2.45
CA ILE A 423 21.57 -7.14 -1.78
C ILE A 423 21.07 -7.09 -0.34
N MET A 424 21.07 -5.93 0.31
CA MET A 424 20.50 -5.72 1.63
C MET A 424 20.43 -4.22 1.98
N GLN A 425 19.71 -3.90 3.04
CA GLN A 425 19.87 -2.63 3.76
C GLN A 425 20.73 -2.81 5.02
N ASP A 426 21.08 -1.68 5.63
CA ASP A 426 21.43 -1.58 7.03
C ASP A 426 20.80 -0.32 7.64
N ALA A 427 19.82 -0.51 8.53
CA ALA A 427 19.18 0.59 9.24
C ALA A 427 19.96 1.06 10.49
N ALA A 428 21.00 0.33 10.91
CA ALA A 428 21.81 0.63 12.08
C ALA A 428 23.09 1.42 11.74
N GLY A 429 23.37 1.64 10.45
CA GLY A 429 24.59 2.30 9.97
C GLY A 429 25.86 1.45 10.17
N ASN A 430 26.99 1.95 9.67
CA ASN A 430 28.27 1.24 9.68
C ASN A 430 28.25 -0.12 8.94
N ALA A 431 27.51 -0.23 7.84
CA ALA A 431 27.40 -1.43 7.02
C ALA A 431 28.78 -1.90 6.54
N THR A 432 28.91 -3.22 6.39
CA THR A 432 30.08 -3.82 5.77
C THR A 432 30.10 -3.46 4.29
N ILE A 433 31.24 -2.94 3.82
CA ILE A 433 31.43 -2.63 2.41
C ILE A 433 31.86 -3.92 1.69
N PRO A 434 31.06 -4.44 0.73
CA PRO A 434 31.37 -5.67 0.04
C PRO A 434 32.60 -5.52 -0.88
N ALA A 435 33.30 -6.62 -1.10
CA ALA A 435 34.43 -6.65 -2.04
C ALA A 435 33.95 -6.29 -3.46
N ASP A 436 34.63 -5.32 -4.07
CA ASP A 436 34.31 -4.75 -5.39
C ASP A 436 32.90 -4.16 -5.54
N GLY A 437 32.15 -4.02 -4.44
CA GLY A 437 30.86 -3.32 -4.38
C GLY A 437 30.96 -2.01 -3.60
N TYR A 438 29.83 -1.52 -3.13
CA TYR A 438 29.73 -0.25 -2.43
C TYR A 438 28.48 -0.17 -1.54
N VAL A 439 28.43 0.84 -0.69
CA VAL A 439 27.30 1.16 0.19
C VAL A 439 26.81 2.56 -0.13
N LEU A 440 25.51 2.71 -0.37
CA LEU A 440 24.83 4.00 -0.40
C LEU A 440 24.41 4.32 1.03
N SER A 441 24.82 5.48 1.56
CA SER A 441 24.61 5.82 2.97
C SER A 441 24.04 7.22 3.11
N ALA A 442 22.82 7.31 3.64
CA ALA A 442 22.07 8.55 3.74
C ALA A 442 21.67 8.92 5.18
N ILE A 443 21.56 10.20 5.48
CA ILE A 443 21.07 10.74 6.76
C ILE A 443 20.28 12.03 6.50
N GLY A 444 19.29 12.35 7.35
CA GLY A 444 18.44 13.52 7.17
C GLY A 444 17.42 13.30 6.05
N THR A 445 17.12 14.32 5.24
CA THR A 445 16.13 14.24 4.15
C THR A 445 16.44 13.12 3.14
N PRO A 446 17.69 12.96 2.64
CA PRO A 446 18.03 11.86 1.73
C PRO A 446 17.89 10.46 2.32
N LYS A 447 17.79 10.33 3.65
CA LYS A 447 17.52 9.04 4.31
C LYS A 447 16.17 8.49 3.88
N GLN A 448 15.13 9.33 3.93
CA GLN A 448 13.78 8.93 3.57
C GLN A 448 13.72 8.62 2.07
N GLU A 449 14.34 9.45 1.23
CA GLU A 449 14.41 9.19 -0.21
C GLU A 449 15.12 7.85 -0.52
N LEU A 450 16.23 7.54 0.17
CA LEU A 450 16.94 6.27 -0.02
C LEU A 450 16.12 5.07 0.49
N MET A 451 15.31 5.24 1.53
CA MET A 451 14.41 4.21 2.03
C MET A 451 13.23 3.95 1.08
N ASP A 452 12.59 5.02 0.61
CA ASP A 452 11.50 4.94 -0.37
C ASP A 452 12.01 4.32 -1.68
N ALA A 453 13.28 4.58 -2.00
CA ALA A 453 13.96 4.02 -3.15
C ALA A 453 14.47 2.58 -2.96
N PHE A 454 14.54 2.08 -1.72
CA PHE A 454 15.06 0.75 -1.48
C PHE A 454 14.16 -0.31 -2.11
N SER A 455 14.78 -1.16 -2.93
CA SER A 455 14.14 -2.37 -3.43
C SER A 455 15.19 -3.45 -3.52
N LEU A 456 14.98 -4.58 -2.83
CA LEU A 456 15.87 -5.72 -2.90
C LEU A 456 15.93 -6.26 -4.34
N GLY A 457 17.14 -6.60 -4.79
CA GLY A 457 17.39 -7.06 -6.16
C GLY A 457 17.30 -5.97 -7.22
N ALA A 458 17.09 -4.70 -6.85
CA ALA A 458 17.16 -3.59 -7.81
C ALA A 458 18.60 -3.36 -8.27
N THR A 459 18.76 -2.86 -9.50
CA THR A 459 20.06 -2.46 -10.04
C THR A 459 20.32 -0.98 -9.78
N VAL A 460 21.54 -0.64 -9.38
CA VAL A 460 21.97 0.71 -9.05
C VAL A 460 22.89 1.25 -10.15
N TYR A 461 22.55 2.40 -10.72
CA TYR A 461 23.38 3.09 -11.69
C TYR A 461 23.88 4.42 -11.13
N ILE A 462 25.19 4.66 -11.21
CA ILE A 462 25.81 5.88 -10.70
C ILE A 462 26.19 6.80 -11.86
N ASP A 463 25.50 7.93 -11.98
CA ASP A 463 25.90 9.02 -12.86
C ASP A 463 26.82 9.99 -12.11
N ARG A 464 28.12 9.79 -12.31
CA ARG A 464 29.16 10.61 -11.68
C ARG A 464 29.24 12.04 -12.21
N LYS A 465 28.72 12.31 -13.41
CA LYS A 465 28.77 13.63 -14.02
C LYS A 465 27.76 14.57 -13.37
N ASN A 466 26.55 14.06 -13.12
CA ASN A 466 25.44 14.81 -12.54
C ASN A 466 25.25 14.55 -11.04
N SER A 467 26.15 13.78 -10.42
CA SER A 467 26.06 13.36 -9.02
C SER A 467 24.72 12.71 -8.67
N SER A 468 24.22 11.85 -9.57
CA SER A 468 22.94 11.17 -9.43
C SER A 468 23.11 9.66 -9.31
N ILE A 469 22.18 9.01 -8.61
CA ILE A 469 22.03 7.56 -8.52
C ILE A 469 20.63 7.20 -9.02
N TYR A 470 20.53 6.15 -9.81
CA TYR A 470 19.27 5.55 -10.21
C TYR A 470 19.16 4.16 -9.59
N ILE A 471 18.11 3.90 -8.82
CA ILE A 471 17.77 2.56 -8.32
C ILE A 471 16.60 2.06 -9.15
N VAL A 472 16.87 1.05 -9.98
CA VAL A 472 15.94 0.52 -10.99
C VAL A 472 15.53 -0.89 -10.62
N LYS A 473 14.23 -1.11 -10.49
CA LYS A 473 13.62 -2.42 -10.30
C LYS A 473 12.70 -2.71 -11.49
N THR A 474 12.79 -3.93 -12.01
CA THR A 474 11.92 -4.43 -13.09
C THR A 474 11.26 -5.73 -12.64
N LEU A 475 10.17 -6.13 -13.28
CA LEU A 475 9.53 -7.43 -13.02
C LEU A 475 10.46 -8.62 -13.34
N MET A 476 11.42 -8.47 -14.26
CA MET A 476 12.45 -9.50 -14.49
C MET A 476 13.33 -9.71 -13.25
N HIS A 477 13.68 -8.64 -12.54
CA HIS A 477 14.40 -8.77 -11.26
C HIS A 477 13.55 -9.51 -10.20
N ASP A 478 12.23 -9.34 -10.20
CA ASP A 478 11.33 -10.07 -9.29
C ASP A 478 11.24 -11.55 -9.65
N ILE A 479 11.15 -11.86 -10.95
CA ILE A 479 11.21 -13.22 -11.46
C ILE A 479 12.51 -13.90 -11.03
N ASP A 480 13.66 -13.28 -11.26
CA ASP A 480 14.96 -13.85 -10.90
C ASP A 480 15.12 -14.02 -9.38
N SER A 481 14.67 -13.02 -8.62
CA SER A 481 14.66 -13.08 -7.15
C SER A 481 13.73 -14.20 -6.66
N SER A 482 12.62 -14.46 -7.33
CA SER A 482 11.67 -15.52 -6.96
C SER A 482 12.29 -16.91 -7.13
N VAL A 483 13.14 -17.13 -8.15
CA VAL A 483 13.85 -18.41 -8.31
C VAL A 483 14.82 -18.66 -7.16
N VAL A 484 15.52 -17.62 -6.70
CA VAL A 484 16.37 -17.72 -5.50
C VAL A 484 15.53 -17.98 -4.25
N LEU A 485 14.39 -17.28 -4.10
CA LEU A 485 13.45 -17.50 -3.02
C LEU A 485 12.91 -18.95 -3.02
N PHE A 486 12.62 -19.53 -4.18
CA PHE A 486 12.14 -20.91 -4.28
C PHE A 486 13.11 -21.92 -3.65
N GLU A 487 14.40 -21.78 -3.92
CA GLU A 487 15.42 -22.65 -3.33
C GLU A 487 15.51 -22.49 -1.80
N GLN A 488 15.33 -21.26 -1.30
CA GLN A 488 15.23 -20.98 0.14
C GLN A 488 13.97 -21.61 0.74
N LEU A 489 12.82 -21.50 0.07
CA LEU A 489 11.56 -22.08 0.53
C LEU A 489 11.60 -23.61 0.50
N ARG A 490 12.22 -24.23 -0.52
CA ARG A 490 12.43 -25.68 -0.57
C ARG A 490 13.28 -26.15 0.61
N THR A 491 14.37 -25.45 0.89
CA THR A 491 15.22 -25.72 2.07
C THR A 491 14.43 -25.53 3.37
N LYS A 492 13.67 -24.44 3.50
CA LYS A 492 12.80 -24.18 4.65
C LYS A 492 11.76 -25.27 4.83
N ALA A 493 11.20 -25.84 3.76
CA ALA A 493 10.25 -26.96 3.83
C ALA A 493 10.90 -28.22 4.43
N GLU A 494 12.10 -28.57 3.98
CA GLU A 494 12.88 -29.70 4.51
C GLU A 494 13.24 -29.48 5.99
N GLU A 495 13.72 -28.29 6.34
CA GLU A 495 14.04 -27.91 7.72
C GLU A 495 12.81 -27.91 8.62
N SER A 496 11.65 -27.43 8.11
CA SER A 496 10.39 -27.42 8.86
C SER A 496 9.91 -28.85 9.13
N LEU A 497 10.04 -29.77 8.16
CA LEU A 497 9.70 -31.18 8.36
C LEU A 497 10.60 -31.83 9.42
N ALA A 498 11.91 -31.58 9.35
CA ALA A 498 12.86 -32.04 10.37
C ALA A 498 12.57 -31.45 11.76
N ALA A 499 12.09 -30.21 11.80
CA ALA A 499 11.64 -29.54 13.02
C ALA A 499 10.25 -29.98 13.51
N LEU A 500 9.55 -30.84 12.76
CA LEU A 500 8.18 -31.30 13.01
C LEU A 500 7.19 -30.13 13.16
N GLU A 501 7.30 -29.12 12.30
CA GLU A 501 6.32 -28.03 12.23
C GLU A 501 4.98 -28.52 11.65
N ASP A 502 3.91 -27.91 12.12
CA ASP A 502 2.54 -28.27 11.72
C ASP A 502 2.17 -27.65 10.37
N LEU A 503 2.49 -28.36 9.28
CA LEU A 503 2.31 -27.91 7.91
C LEU A 503 1.76 -29.05 7.03
N ASP A 504 1.03 -28.70 5.97
CA ASP A 504 0.57 -29.66 4.97
C ASP A 504 1.71 -29.99 3.98
N TYR A 505 2.56 -30.95 4.38
CA TYR A 505 3.69 -31.41 3.56
C TYR A 505 3.26 -32.07 2.24
N ILE A 506 2.03 -32.56 2.12
CA ILE A 506 1.53 -33.13 0.87
C ILE A 506 1.32 -31.98 -0.13
N ALA A 507 0.60 -30.94 0.27
CA ALA A 507 0.37 -29.77 -0.57
C ALA A 507 1.66 -28.99 -0.86
N ILE A 508 2.57 -28.88 0.11
CA ILE A 508 3.88 -28.22 -0.06
C ILE A 508 4.72 -28.96 -1.11
N ASN A 509 4.83 -30.29 -1.02
CA ASN A 509 5.64 -31.05 -1.97
C ASN A 509 5.04 -31.03 -3.38
N GLN A 510 3.71 -31.02 -3.51
CA GLN A 510 3.04 -30.84 -4.81
C GLN A 510 3.38 -29.49 -5.44
N ASP A 511 3.38 -28.39 -4.68
CA ASP A 511 3.76 -27.08 -5.19
C ASP A 511 5.24 -27.05 -5.59
N ILE A 512 6.13 -27.64 -4.78
CA ILE A 512 7.56 -27.76 -5.11
C ILE A 512 7.75 -28.50 -6.44
N ASP A 513 7.04 -29.60 -6.66
CA ASP A 513 7.09 -30.36 -7.92
C ASP A 513 6.57 -29.53 -9.10
N VAL A 514 5.46 -28.80 -8.93
CA VAL A 514 4.90 -27.92 -9.97
C VAL A 514 5.88 -26.81 -10.33
N ILE A 515 6.44 -26.12 -9.33
CA ILE A 515 7.40 -25.03 -9.55
C ILE A 515 8.66 -25.56 -10.23
N THR A 516 9.20 -26.70 -9.77
CA THR A 516 10.38 -27.34 -10.39
C THR A 516 10.12 -27.64 -11.86
N ASN A 517 8.96 -28.20 -12.19
CA ASN A 517 8.59 -28.49 -13.57
C ASN A 517 8.43 -27.23 -14.42
N LEU A 518 7.85 -26.15 -13.89
CA LEU A 518 7.76 -24.86 -14.58
C LEU A 518 9.15 -24.30 -14.88
N LEU A 519 10.06 -24.30 -13.90
CA LEU A 519 11.43 -23.80 -14.11
C LEU A 519 12.20 -24.63 -15.16
N VAL A 520 12.07 -25.95 -15.13
CA VAL A 520 12.65 -26.84 -16.17
C VAL A 520 12.04 -26.55 -17.55
N GLN A 521 10.73 -26.30 -17.64
CA GLN A 521 10.10 -25.92 -18.91
C GLN A 521 10.63 -24.58 -19.41
N ALA A 522 10.76 -23.58 -18.53
CA ALA A 522 11.29 -22.26 -18.88
C ALA A 522 12.74 -22.32 -19.39
N ASP A 523 13.58 -23.21 -18.84
CA ASP A 523 14.97 -23.39 -19.27
C ASP A 523 15.10 -23.99 -20.69
N ASN A 524 14.05 -24.65 -21.19
CA ASN A 524 14.02 -25.26 -22.53
C ASN A 524 13.15 -24.50 -23.55
N ALA A 525 12.46 -23.45 -23.11
CA ALA A 525 11.58 -22.63 -23.93
C ALA A 525 12.36 -21.54 -24.67
N ASP A 526 11.75 -20.95 -25.70
CA ASP A 526 12.26 -19.69 -26.24
C ASP A 526 12.07 -18.54 -25.24
N ALA A 527 12.72 -17.40 -25.47
CA ALA A 527 12.77 -16.32 -24.48
C ALA A 527 11.39 -15.72 -24.14
N THR A 528 10.43 -15.72 -25.07
CA THR A 528 9.09 -15.18 -24.84
C THR A 528 8.25 -16.17 -24.04
N GLU A 529 8.26 -17.44 -24.42
CA GLU A 529 7.57 -18.50 -23.69
C GLU A 529 8.17 -18.70 -22.28
N ALA A 530 9.51 -18.65 -22.16
CA ALA A 530 10.21 -18.75 -20.88
C ALA A 530 9.79 -17.66 -19.88
N TYR A 531 9.59 -16.42 -20.35
CA TYR A 531 9.10 -15.33 -19.52
C TYR A 531 7.72 -15.65 -18.92
N THR A 532 6.74 -16.04 -19.76
CA THR A 532 5.39 -16.38 -19.28
C THR A 532 5.41 -17.54 -18.28
N ILE A 533 6.21 -18.58 -18.53
CA ILE A 533 6.35 -19.71 -17.61
C ILE A 533 6.95 -19.26 -16.27
N ARG A 534 7.96 -18.39 -16.30
CA ARG A 534 8.58 -17.86 -15.07
C ARG A 534 7.64 -16.96 -14.27
N CYS A 535 6.78 -16.15 -14.91
CA CYS A 535 5.74 -15.40 -14.22
C CYS A 535 4.77 -16.35 -13.47
N ASN A 536 4.36 -17.44 -14.12
CA ASN A 536 3.52 -18.46 -13.49
C ASN A 536 4.25 -19.14 -12.31
N ALA A 537 5.54 -19.43 -12.47
CA ALA A 537 6.37 -19.98 -11.40
C ALA A 537 6.46 -19.02 -10.20
N MET A 538 6.72 -17.74 -10.44
CA MET A 538 6.77 -16.71 -9.40
C MET A 538 5.46 -16.64 -8.61
N GLY A 539 4.30 -16.68 -9.29
CA GLY A 539 3.00 -16.75 -8.62
C GLY A 539 2.88 -17.95 -7.67
N LYS A 540 3.31 -19.13 -8.12
CA LYS A 540 3.31 -20.36 -7.30
C LYS A 540 4.33 -20.31 -6.15
N ILE A 541 5.48 -19.68 -6.36
CA ILE A 541 6.50 -19.48 -5.33
C ILE A 541 5.96 -18.60 -4.20
N ASN A 542 5.23 -17.54 -4.54
CA ASN A 542 4.57 -16.69 -3.54
C ASN A 542 3.50 -17.47 -2.74
N GLU A 543 2.69 -18.30 -3.41
CA GLU A 543 1.73 -19.18 -2.71
C GLU A 543 2.43 -20.16 -1.75
N LEU A 544 3.54 -20.78 -2.18
CA LEU A 544 4.35 -21.69 -1.36
C LEU A 544 4.90 -20.97 -0.11
N ALA A 545 5.33 -19.71 -0.24
CA ALA A 545 5.83 -18.93 0.89
C ALA A 545 4.82 -18.84 2.04
N TYR A 546 3.53 -18.63 1.71
CA TYR A 546 2.45 -18.57 2.70
C TYR A 546 2.08 -19.95 3.26
N LYS A 547 2.14 -21.01 2.46
CA LYS A 547 1.90 -22.39 2.94
C LYS A 547 2.94 -22.83 3.97
N LEU A 548 4.15 -22.27 3.94
CA LEU A 548 5.23 -22.51 4.90
C LEU A 548 5.10 -21.67 6.19
N ILE A 549 3.92 -21.10 6.44
CA ILE A 549 3.57 -20.41 7.68
C ILE A 549 2.54 -21.29 8.42
N PRO A 550 2.87 -21.76 9.64
CA PRO A 550 1.93 -22.55 10.46
C PRO A 550 0.70 -21.75 10.88
N THR A 551 -0.41 -22.46 11.09
CA THR A 551 -1.63 -21.93 11.70
C THR A 551 -1.80 -22.51 13.10
N LYS A 552 -2.53 -21.81 13.98
CA LYS A 552 -2.88 -22.32 15.32
C LYS A 552 -4.36 -22.67 15.38
N VAL A 553 -4.70 -23.74 16.11
CA VAL A 553 -6.10 -24.14 16.37
C VAL A 553 -6.75 -23.34 17.51
N VAL A 554 -5.92 -22.80 18.42
CA VAL A 554 -6.32 -21.92 19.52
C VAL A 554 -5.40 -20.70 19.50
N GLU A 555 -5.99 -19.52 19.33
CA GLU A 555 -5.27 -18.24 19.21
C GLU A 555 -6.28 -17.09 19.28
N ASP A 556 -5.98 -16.04 20.03
CA ASP A 556 -6.80 -14.82 19.99
C ASP A 556 -6.52 -14.04 18.69
N ARG A 557 -7.58 -13.80 17.92
CA ARG A 557 -7.54 -13.11 16.64
C ARG A 557 -8.61 -12.03 16.65
N GLY A 558 -8.23 -10.89 17.24
CA GLY A 558 -9.14 -9.78 17.50
C GLY A 558 -8.93 -8.60 16.58
N ALA A 559 -9.93 -7.73 16.46
CA ALA A 559 -9.72 -6.37 15.99
C ALA A 559 -10.62 -5.38 16.72
N TRP A 560 -10.08 -4.21 17.06
CA TRP A 560 -10.92 -3.07 17.47
C TRP A 560 -11.66 -2.52 16.25
N HIS A 561 -12.93 -2.19 16.43
CA HIS A 561 -13.80 -1.66 15.39
C HIS A 561 -14.51 -0.40 15.86
N VAL A 562 -14.31 0.68 15.10
CA VAL A 562 -14.97 1.97 15.36
C VAL A 562 -16.35 1.92 14.71
N LEU A 563 -17.40 2.05 15.53
CA LEU A 563 -18.77 1.94 15.04
C LEU A 563 -19.12 3.05 14.05
N THR A 564 -19.61 2.65 12.88
CA THR A 564 -20.12 3.55 11.84
C THR A 564 -21.48 3.09 11.28
N GLU A 565 -21.88 1.85 11.59
CA GLU A 565 -23.03 1.16 11.03
C GLU A 565 -24.35 1.73 11.55
N LYS A 566 -25.33 1.87 10.65
CA LYS A 566 -26.66 2.45 10.90
C LYS A 566 -27.81 1.49 10.58
N ASN A 567 -27.50 0.27 10.13
CA ASN A 567 -28.47 -0.79 9.83
C ASN A 567 -27.80 -2.17 9.79
N ASP A 568 -28.63 -3.23 9.82
CA ASP A 568 -28.20 -4.63 9.76
C ASP A 568 -27.31 -4.98 8.57
N ASP A 569 -27.56 -4.42 7.37
CA ASP A 569 -26.79 -4.76 6.18
C ASP A 569 -25.33 -4.28 6.30
N GLN A 570 -25.12 -3.09 6.87
CA GLN A 570 -23.78 -2.59 7.17
C GLN A 570 -23.08 -3.43 8.24
N VAL A 571 -23.81 -3.86 9.28
CA VAL A 571 -23.27 -4.76 10.31
C VAL A 571 -22.87 -6.11 9.70
N ARG A 572 -23.69 -6.69 8.82
CA ARG A 572 -23.35 -7.94 8.11
C ARG A 572 -22.08 -7.79 7.28
N LYS A 573 -21.90 -6.68 6.57
CA LYS A 573 -20.66 -6.44 5.80
C LYS A 573 -19.41 -6.45 6.70
N ALA A 574 -19.46 -5.78 7.86
CA ALA A 574 -18.34 -5.75 8.80
C ALA A 574 -18.02 -7.16 9.34
N LEU A 575 -19.05 -7.92 9.72
CA LEU A 575 -18.92 -9.29 10.23
C LEU A 575 -18.46 -10.30 9.17
N GLU A 576 -18.98 -10.18 7.95
CA GLU A 576 -18.58 -10.99 6.80
C GLU A 576 -17.10 -10.78 6.49
N PHE A 577 -16.65 -9.52 6.49
CA PHE A 577 -15.24 -9.21 6.34
C PHE A 577 -14.39 -9.82 7.46
N ALA A 578 -14.72 -9.58 8.73
CA ALA A 578 -14.01 -10.17 9.87
C ALA A 578 -13.92 -11.71 9.79
N ALA A 579 -15.02 -12.36 9.42
CA ALA A 579 -15.08 -13.81 9.25
C ALA A 579 -14.24 -14.30 8.05
N SER A 580 -14.22 -13.55 6.93
CA SER A 580 -13.45 -13.88 5.73
C SER A 580 -11.94 -13.94 5.97
N ILE A 581 -11.44 -13.18 6.95
CA ILE A 581 -10.04 -13.15 7.37
C ILE A 581 -9.78 -14.00 8.62
N ASN A 582 -10.77 -14.82 9.03
CA ASN A 582 -10.70 -15.74 10.16
C ASN A 582 -10.32 -15.08 11.50
N LEU A 583 -10.80 -13.85 11.75
CA LEU A 583 -10.88 -13.33 13.12
C LEU A 583 -11.89 -14.15 13.92
N ASN A 584 -11.74 -14.17 15.24
CA ASN A 584 -12.69 -14.84 16.15
C ASN A 584 -13.42 -13.87 17.08
N HIS A 585 -12.95 -12.64 17.23
CA HIS A 585 -13.66 -11.61 17.96
C HIS A 585 -13.44 -10.21 17.39
N ILE A 586 -14.38 -9.32 17.64
CA ILE A 586 -14.22 -7.88 17.42
C ILE A 586 -14.58 -7.12 18.69
N ILE A 587 -13.90 -6.01 18.92
CA ILE A 587 -14.13 -5.12 20.07
C ILE A 587 -14.77 -3.84 19.54
N ILE A 588 -16.03 -3.58 19.89
CA ILE A 588 -16.79 -2.41 19.42
C ILE A 588 -16.98 -1.39 20.54
N ASP A 589 -16.80 -0.11 20.22
CA ASP A 589 -17.01 0.96 21.20
C ASP A 589 -18.48 1.10 21.59
N THR A 590 -18.76 1.30 22.88
CA THR A 590 -20.13 1.56 23.39
C THR A 590 -20.30 2.93 24.02
N TRP A 591 -19.20 3.67 24.17
CA TRP A 591 -19.14 4.94 24.86
C TRP A 591 -18.30 5.96 24.09
N SER A 592 -18.89 7.08 23.68
CA SER A 592 -18.18 8.15 22.98
C SER A 592 -18.71 9.52 23.37
N ASN A 593 -17.79 10.43 23.67
CA ASN A 593 -18.09 11.82 24.02
C ASN A 593 -19.14 12.02 25.13
N GLY A 594 -19.26 11.08 26.08
CA GLY A 594 -20.28 11.16 27.13
C GLY A 594 -21.64 10.56 26.78
N TYR A 595 -21.76 9.93 25.61
CA TYR A 595 -22.94 9.21 25.16
C TYR A 595 -22.71 7.70 25.12
N VAL A 596 -23.77 6.94 25.39
CA VAL A 596 -23.83 5.54 24.99
C VAL A 596 -24.18 5.41 23.51
N LEU A 597 -23.69 4.34 22.88
CA LEU A 597 -23.92 4.07 21.45
C LEU A 597 -25.05 3.06 21.21
N TYR A 598 -25.84 2.73 22.23
CA TYR A 598 -26.93 1.76 22.20
C TYR A 598 -28.22 2.32 22.82
N ASN A 599 -29.32 1.57 22.75
CA ASN A 599 -30.57 1.97 23.42
C ASN A 599 -30.49 1.66 24.92
N THR A 600 -30.34 2.68 25.76
CA THR A 600 -30.28 2.54 27.23
C THR A 600 -31.64 2.75 27.90
N ASP A 601 -31.88 2.02 28.99
CA ASP A 601 -33.04 2.15 29.88
C ASP A 601 -32.67 2.91 31.18
N LEU A 602 -31.42 3.34 31.33
CA LEU A 602 -30.92 4.06 32.50
C LEU A 602 -31.35 5.53 32.49
N GLU A 603 -31.92 5.98 33.60
CA GLU A 603 -32.25 7.39 33.80
C GLU A 603 -30.97 8.24 33.88
N GLY A 604 -30.91 9.34 33.14
CA GLY A 604 -29.75 10.24 33.12
C GLY A 604 -28.59 9.79 32.21
N VAL A 605 -28.77 8.71 31.43
CA VAL A 605 -27.81 8.30 30.40
C VAL A 605 -28.36 8.64 29.02
N LEU A 606 -27.57 9.33 28.20
CA LEU A 606 -28.00 9.76 26.87
C LEU A 606 -27.39 8.87 25.77
N LYS A 607 -28.24 8.49 24.82
CA LYS A 607 -27.80 7.85 23.58
C LYS A 607 -27.26 8.90 22.60
N ASN A 608 -26.21 8.54 21.87
CA ASN A 608 -25.68 9.37 20.80
C ASN A 608 -26.75 9.55 19.69
N PRO A 609 -27.16 10.80 19.37
CA PRO A 609 -28.24 11.07 18.41
C PRO A 609 -27.93 10.60 16.99
N GLU A 610 -26.65 10.37 16.65
CA GLU A 610 -26.22 9.90 15.33
C GLU A 610 -26.73 8.49 14.98
N PHE A 611 -27.17 7.70 15.96
CA PHE A 611 -27.71 6.35 15.73
C PHE A 611 -29.25 6.32 15.65
N GLY A 612 -29.94 7.44 15.88
CA GLY A 612 -31.41 7.49 15.85
C GLY A 612 -32.05 6.38 16.69
N ASP A 613 -32.95 5.60 16.10
CA ASP A 613 -33.59 4.44 16.75
C ASP A 613 -32.76 3.15 16.65
N PHE A 614 -31.76 3.09 15.76
CA PHE A 614 -30.96 1.90 15.50
C PHE A 614 -30.04 1.58 16.68
N ASP A 615 -30.01 0.32 17.11
CA ASP A 615 -29.13 -0.16 18.17
C ASP A 615 -28.01 -1.00 17.55
N PRO A 616 -26.80 -0.43 17.37
CA PRO A 616 -25.69 -1.18 16.77
C PRO A 616 -25.26 -2.35 17.66
N ILE A 617 -25.34 -2.24 18.99
CA ILE A 617 -24.85 -3.30 19.90
C ILE A 617 -25.79 -4.51 19.85
N GLU A 618 -27.11 -4.29 19.77
CA GLU A 618 -28.07 -5.35 19.48
C GLU A 618 -27.76 -6.04 18.15
N ALA A 619 -27.57 -5.26 17.09
CA ALA A 619 -27.35 -5.81 15.75
C ALA A 619 -26.06 -6.62 15.67
N PHE A 620 -24.95 -6.10 16.21
CA PHE A 620 -23.67 -6.81 16.25
C PHE A 620 -23.75 -8.10 17.05
N THR A 621 -24.37 -8.09 18.24
CA THR A 621 -24.47 -9.31 19.08
C THR A 621 -25.38 -10.36 18.46
N ARG A 622 -26.52 -9.96 17.89
CA ARG A 622 -27.42 -10.88 17.18
C ARG A 622 -26.77 -11.49 15.94
N LEU A 623 -26.13 -10.68 15.10
CA LEU A 623 -25.57 -11.11 13.82
C LEU A 623 -24.19 -11.77 13.97
N GLY A 624 -23.38 -11.38 14.97
CA GLY A 624 -22.02 -11.91 15.19
C GLY A 624 -21.99 -13.43 15.36
N ASN A 625 -22.98 -13.96 16.09
CA ASN A 625 -23.19 -15.39 16.27
C ASN A 625 -23.39 -16.16 14.94
N GLU A 626 -24.01 -15.54 13.93
CA GLU A 626 -24.22 -16.17 12.60
C GLU A 626 -22.90 -16.34 11.83
N TYR A 627 -21.93 -15.45 12.07
CA TYR A 627 -20.62 -15.46 11.43
C TYR A 627 -19.54 -16.15 12.27
N GLY A 628 -19.86 -16.55 13.50
CA GLY A 628 -18.92 -17.14 14.45
C GLY A 628 -17.89 -16.12 14.97
N ILE A 629 -18.31 -14.86 15.13
CA ILE A 629 -17.49 -13.76 15.68
C ILE A 629 -18.03 -13.39 17.05
N ASP A 630 -17.19 -13.51 18.06
CA ASP A 630 -17.50 -13.07 19.42
C ASP A 630 -17.49 -11.53 19.49
N ILE A 631 -18.54 -10.95 20.07
CA ILE A 631 -18.65 -9.50 20.23
C ILE A 631 -18.21 -9.10 21.63
N HIS A 632 -17.18 -8.28 21.68
CA HIS A 632 -16.69 -7.63 22.90
C HIS A 632 -17.08 -6.16 22.84
N VAL A 633 -17.50 -5.59 23.96
CA VAL A 633 -17.86 -4.17 24.05
C VAL A 633 -16.83 -3.38 24.83
N SER A 634 -16.39 -2.27 24.27
CA SER A 634 -15.42 -1.36 24.87
C SER A 634 -16.11 -0.19 25.55
N MET A 635 -15.65 0.16 26.75
CA MET A 635 -16.03 1.39 27.45
C MET A 635 -14.78 2.24 27.68
N SER A 636 -14.76 3.44 27.08
CA SER A 636 -13.74 4.46 27.34
C SER A 636 -13.92 5.07 28.72
N GLY A 637 -13.28 4.45 29.72
CA GLY A 637 -13.70 4.43 31.12
C GLY A 637 -14.06 5.77 31.77
N PHE A 638 -13.35 6.86 31.47
CA PHE A 638 -13.59 8.15 32.16
C PHE A 638 -13.82 9.35 31.23
N VAL A 639 -13.86 9.19 29.90
CA VAL A 639 -14.00 10.35 28.99
C VAL A 639 -15.43 10.89 29.01
N ALA A 640 -15.63 12.18 29.29
CA ALA A 640 -16.95 12.77 29.55
C ALA A 640 -17.42 13.78 28.48
N GLY A 641 -16.74 13.83 27.33
CA GLY A 641 -17.05 14.72 26.21
C GLY A 641 -15.93 15.69 25.85
N ASN A 642 -15.89 16.08 24.59
CA ASN A 642 -15.06 17.17 24.09
C ASN A 642 -15.49 18.52 24.70
N ALA A 643 -14.55 19.26 25.29
CA ALA A 643 -14.78 20.49 26.03
C ALA A 643 -15.07 21.71 25.13
N ASP A 644 -14.81 21.61 23.83
CA ASP A 644 -15.12 22.66 22.84
C ASP A 644 -16.56 22.52 22.29
N TYR A 645 -17.28 21.45 22.65
CA TYR A 645 -18.65 21.17 22.17
C TYR A 645 -19.71 21.65 23.16
N THR A 646 -20.94 21.82 22.64
CA THR A 646 -22.14 22.09 23.45
C THR A 646 -23.02 20.85 23.45
N TYR A 647 -23.42 20.40 24.64
CA TYR A 647 -24.23 19.21 24.85
C TYR A 647 -25.65 19.58 25.32
N PRO A 648 -26.65 18.72 25.07
CA PRO A 648 -28.01 18.91 25.58
C PRO A 648 -28.10 18.73 27.09
N GLU A 649 -29.22 19.18 27.67
CA GLU A 649 -29.58 18.98 29.08
C GLU A 649 -29.58 17.48 29.44
N GLY A 650 -29.04 17.14 30.60
CA GLY A 650 -28.92 15.75 31.07
C GLY A 650 -27.69 15.01 30.55
N HIS A 651 -26.83 15.65 29.75
CA HIS A 651 -25.56 15.06 29.34
C HIS A 651 -24.57 15.03 30.51
N VAL A 652 -23.71 14.00 30.57
CA VAL A 652 -22.75 13.80 31.67
C VAL A 652 -21.81 15.00 31.88
N SER A 653 -21.60 15.82 30.84
CA SER A 653 -20.80 17.03 30.93
C SER A 653 -21.38 18.14 31.81
N GLU A 654 -22.65 18.04 32.23
CA GLU A 654 -23.26 19.00 33.16
C GLU A 654 -22.78 18.80 34.60
N HIS A 655 -22.28 17.61 34.94
CA HIS A 655 -21.71 17.26 36.25
C HIS A 655 -20.28 17.77 36.41
N LYS A 656 -20.11 19.09 36.43
CA LYS A 656 -18.78 19.74 36.50
C LYS A 656 -17.99 19.38 37.75
N ASP A 657 -18.67 19.04 38.84
CA ASP A 657 -18.11 18.57 40.10
C ASP A 657 -17.58 17.12 40.02
N TRP A 658 -17.98 16.36 38.99
CA TRP A 658 -17.42 15.04 38.71
C TRP A 658 -16.11 15.09 37.95
N PHE A 659 -15.65 16.26 37.47
CA PHE A 659 -14.47 16.31 36.63
C PHE A 659 -13.16 16.24 37.41
N LEU A 660 -12.19 15.56 36.80
CA LEU A 660 -10.84 15.48 37.26
C LEU A 660 -10.11 16.81 37.07
N LEU A 661 -9.35 17.24 38.08
CA LEU A 661 -8.55 18.46 38.01
C LEU A 661 -7.08 18.17 37.74
N SER A 662 -6.53 18.92 36.80
CA SER A 662 -5.10 18.98 36.52
C SER A 662 -4.35 19.69 37.65
N LYS A 663 -3.02 19.51 37.70
CA LYS A 663 -2.17 20.21 38.67
C LYS A 663 -2.28 21.73 38.56
N THR A 664 -2.44 22.22 37.33
CA THR A 664 -2.59 23.64 37.00
C THR A 664 -4.02 24.16 37.19
N GLY A 665 -4.98 23.28 37.50
CA GLY A 665 -6.36 23.63 37.85
C GLY A 665 -7.35 23.57 36.68
N TYR A 666 -6.94 23.04 35.53
CA TYR A 666 -7.87 22.77 34.43
C TYR A 666 -8.72 21.54 34.72
N ASN A 667 -9.96 21.56 34.24
CA ASN A 667 -10.90 20.44 34.33
C ASN A 667 -11.01 19.64 33.01
N TYR A 668 -10.10 19.89 32.07
CA TYR A 668 -10.01 19.21 30.79
C TYR A 668 -8.56 18.78 30.52
N SER A 669 -8.40 17.70 29.74
CA SER A 669 -7.14 17.28 29.14
C SER A 669 -7.00 17.79 27.71
N ILE A 670 -5.77 17.90 27.23
CA ILE A 670 -5.46 18.30 25.85
C ILE A 670 -4.81 17.10 25.16
N THR A 671 -5.36 16.75 23.99
CA THR A 671 -4.87 15.66 23.14
C THR A 671 -4.70 16.18 21.71
N GLY A 672 -4.15 15.36 20.80
CA GLY A 672 -4.12 15.68 19.36
C GLY A 672 -5.51 15.92 18.78
N ASP A 673 -6.53 15.29 19.37
CA ASP A 673 -7.93 15.32 18.90
C ASP A 673 -8.78 16.40 19.60
N GLY A 674 -8.15 17.27 20.39
CA GLY A 674 -8.81 18.39 21.07
C GLY A 674 -8.83 18.28 22.59
N LYS A 675 -9.71 19.08 23.20
CA LYS A 675 -9.88 19.17 24.66
C LYS A 675 -10.98 18.25 25.13
N TYR A 676 -10.76 17.49 26.21
CA TYR A 676 -11.74 16.52 26.72
C TYR A 676 -11.93 16.65 28.23
N TYR A 677 -13.18 16.57 28.68
CA TYR A 677 -13.51 16.36 30.08
C TYR A 677 -13.23 14.91 30.48
N THR A 678 -12.80 14.70 31.71
CA THR A 678 -12.56 13.36 32.27
C THR A 678 -13.22 13.26 33.63
N LEU A 679 -14.01 12.21 33.85
CA LEU A 679 -14.63 11.90 35.14
C LEU A 679 -13.56 11.56 36.17
N ASN A 680 -13.79 11.97 37.41
CA ASN A 680 -12.94 11.69 38.54
C ASN A 680 -13.18 10.23 38.99
N PRO A 681 -12.20 9.32 38.85
CA PRO A 681 -12.34 7.91 39.23
C PRO A 681 -12.44 7.70 40.75
N TYR A 682 -12.22 8.74 41.56
CA TYR A 682 -12.45 8.74 43.01
C TYR A 682 -13.88 9.16 43.39
N ASN A 683 -14.58 9.89 42.52
CA ASN A 683 -15.94 10.36 42.80
C ASN A 683 -16.92 9.17 42.75
N ARG A 684 -17.60 8.91 43.88
CA ARG A 684 -18.49 7.74 44.01
C ARG A 684 -19.70 7.78 43.08
N GLU A 685 -20.26 8.95 42.81
CA GLU A 685 -21.42 9.09 41.93
C GLU A 685 -21.02 8.86 40.46
N ALA A 686 -19.88 9.42 40.05
CA ALA A 686 -19.32 9.16 38.71
C ALA A 686 -18.98 7.67 38.50
N ARG A 687 -18.41 7.00 39.52
CA ARG A 687 -18.16 5.55 39.46
C ARG A 687 -19.46 4.76 39.33
N ALA A 688 -20.45 5.05 40.18
CA ALA A 688 -21.74 4.37 40.17
C ALA A 688 -22.45 4.52 38.82
N TYR A 689 -22.35 5.71 38.20
CA TYR A 689 -22.87 5.99 36.86
C TYR A 689 -22.24 5.07 35.79
N LEU A 690 -20.91 5.00 35.74
CA LEU A 690 -20.20 4.15 34.77
C LEU A 690 -20.43 2.65 35.02
N ILE A 691 -20.45 2.23 36.28
CA ILE A 691 -20.72 0.83 36.66
C ILE A 691 -22.15 0.43 36.27
N ALA A 692 -23.12 1.33 36.40
CA ALA A 692 -24.50 1.06 35.95
C ALA A 692 -24.56 0.80 34.44
N ILE A 693 -23.84 1.59 33.64
CA ILE A 693 -23.75 1.41 32.18
C ILE A 693 -23.08 0.06 31.84
N ALA A 694 -21.93 -0.24 32.45
CA ALA A 694 -21.23 -1.50 32.24
C ALA A 694 -22.09 -2.72 32.63
N THR A 695 -22.85 -2.60 33.72
CA THR A 695 -23.78 -3.63 34.21
C THR A 695 -24.96 -3.81 33.24
N GLU A 696 -25.55 -2.72 32.75
CA GLU A 696 -26.65 -2.77 31.76
C GLU A 696 -26.19 -3.47 30.48
N LEU A 697 -25.06 -3.06 29.90
CA LEU A 697 -24.49 -3.69 28.71
C LEU A 697 -24.33 -5.20 28.88
N SER A 698 -23.76 -5.62 30.02
CA SER A 698 -23.46 -7.03 30.31
C SER A 698 -24.71 -7.86 30.62
N ALA A 699 -25.77 -7.26 31.15
CA ALA A 699 -27.03 -7.94 31.43
C ALA A 699 -27.98 -7.97 30.22
N LYS A 700 -27.92 -6.96 29.34
CA LYS A 700 -28.89 -6.73 28.27
C LYS A 700 -28.56 -7.45 26.98
N TYR A 701 -27.28 -7.62 26.66
CA TYR A 701 -26.81 -8.15 25.37
C TYR A 701 -26.01 -9.45 25.56
N ASP A 702 -26.06 -10.35 24.56
CA ASP A 702 -25.21 -11.56 24.51
C ASP A 702 -23.78 -11.21 24.05
N ILE A 703 -23.12 -10.34 24.82
CA ILE A 703 -21.71 -10.03 24.64
C ILE A 703 -20.84 -11.13 25.23
N LYS A 704 -19.71 -11.43 24.58
CA LYS A 704 -18.73 -12.40 25.07
C LYS A 704 -17.63 -11.76 25.89
N GLY A 705 -17.42 -10.45 25.74
CA GLY A 705 -16.45 -9.74 26.55
C GLY A 705 -16.79 -8.29 26.84
N PHE A 706 -16.29 -7.82 27.98
CA PHE A 706 -16.26 -6.43 28.39
C PHE A 706 -14.81 -5.93 28.35
N HIS A 707 -14.56 -4.83 27.65
CA HIS A 707 -13.23 -4.32 27.39
C HIS A 707 -13.05 -2.92 28.00
N TYR A 708 -12.07 -2.79 28.89
CA TYR A 708 -11.65 -1.49 29.42
C TYR A 708 -10.75 -0.78 28.41
N ASP A 709 -11.18 0.38 27.93
CA ASP A 709 -10.31 1.32 27.22
C ASP A 709 -10.28 2.66 27.98
N TYR A 710 -9.26 3.48 27.79
CA TYR A 710 -9.07 4.78 28.45
C TYR A 710 -9.35 4.78 29.98
N THR A 711 -9.19 3.62 30.64
CA THR A 711 -9.45 3.45 32.07
C THR A 711 -8.18 3.83 32.84
N ARG A 712 -7.96 5.14 32.92
CA ARG A 712 -6.74 5.78 33.40
C ARG A 712 -6.96 7.27 33.61
N PHE A 713 -5.99 7.95 34.22
CA PHE A 713 -5.95 9.41 34.22
C PHE A 713 -5.45 9.90 32.84
N PRO A 714 -5.78 11.15 32.44
CA PRO A 714 -5.31 11.69 31.17
C PRO A 714 -3.79 11.84 31.11
N GLN A 715 -3.24 11.76 29.89
CA GLN A 715 -1.83 12.03 29.67
C GLN A 715 -1.46 13.46 30.06
N PRO A 716 -0.28 13.67 30.65
CA PRO A 716 0.18 15.01 30.98
C PRO A 716 0.53 15.80 29.71
N SER A 717 0.26 17.11 29.74
CA SER A 717 0.68 18.07 28.71
C SER A 717 1.47 19.23 29.33
N GLU A 718 2.12 20.06 28.51
CA GLU A 718 2.81 21.26 29.00
C GLU A 718 1.87 22.23 29.73
N GLU A 719 0.60 22.33 29.28
CA GLU A 719 -0.38 23.26 29.85
C GLU A 719 -1.08 22.69 31.10
N THR A 720 -1.45 21.41 31.05
CA THR A 720 -2.23 20.78 32.13
C THR A 720 -1.36 20.18 33.24
N ALA A 721 -0.10 19.82 32.92
CA ALA A 721 0.67 18.84 33.68
C ALA A 721 -0.16 17.56 33.93
N ASP A 722 0.10 16.82 35.02
CA ASP A 722 -0.63 15.61 35.41
C ASP A 722 -1.93 15.92 36.18
N PHE A 723 -2.74 14.88 36.42
CA PHE A 723 -4.10 15.00 36.96
C PHE A 723 -4.28 14.34 38.35
N GLY A 724 -5.43 14.59 38.96
CA GLY A 724 -5.81 14.05 40.28
C GLY A 724 -5.67 15.03 41.43
N TYR A 725 -5.73 16.33 41.14
CA TYR A 725 -5.52 17.38 42.13
C TYR A 725 -6.83 17.98 42.65
N ASN A 726 -7.90 17.19 42.63
CA ASN A 726 -9.16 17.48 43.30
C ASN A 726 -8.96 17.52 44.83
N ASP A 727 -9.74 18.36 45.52
CA ASP A 727 -9.59 18.56 46.97
C ASP A 727 -9.92 17.30 47.78
N ASP A 728 -10.86 16.49 47.31
CA ASP A 728 -11.25 15.20 47.90
C ASP A 728 -10.11 14.17 47.82
N ILE A 729 -9.48 14.02 46.65
CA ILE A 729 -8.33 13.12 46.45
C ILE A 729 -7.13 13.58 47.31
N ILE A 730 -6.81 14.87 47.29
CA ILE A 730 -5.68 15.42 48.06
C ILE A 730 -5.89 15.21 49.56
N SER A 731 -7.09 15.51 50.06
CA SER A 731 -7.39 15.44 51.49
C SER A 731 -7.27 14.01 52.01
N VAL A 732 -7.80 13.04 51.27
CA VAL A 732 -7.77 11.62 51.65
C VAL A 732 -6.35 11.07 51.62
N PHE A 733 -5.56 11.44 50.60
CA PHE A 733 -4.14 11.07 50.57
C PHE A 733 -3.38 11.65 51.77
N MET A 734 -3.57 12.93 52.07
CA MET A 734 -2.88 13.59 53.18
C MET A 734 -3.24 12.95 54.53
N GLU A 735 -4.49 12.52 54.70
CA GLU A 735 -4.95 11.76 55.86
C GLU A 735 -4.32 10.35 55.91
N GLN A 736 -4.42 9.57 54.84
CA GLN A 736 -3.93 8.18 54.76
C GLN A 736 -2.42 8.07 55.04
N TYR A 737 -1.63 9.04 54.56
CA TYR A 737 -0.18 9.05 54.74
C TYR A 737 0.30 9.99 55.85
N ASN A 738 -0.62 10.55 56.65
CA ASN A 738 -0.35 11.44 57.78
C ASN A 738 0.67 12.55 57.44
N THR A 739 0.41 13.29 56.37
CA THR A 739 1.31 14.33 55.84
C THR A 739 0.62 15.68 55.73
N ALA A 740 1.32 16.75 56.12
CA ALA A 740 0.87 18.13 55.95
C ALA A 740 1.37 18.77 54.64
N LYS A 741 2.23 18.08 53.87
CA LYS A 741 2.83 18.61 52.63
C LYS A 741 1.84 18.36 51.48
N ASN A 742 1.40 19.42 50.80
CA ASN A 742 0.47 19.32 49.67
C ASN A 742 1.11 18.56 48.48
N PRO A 743 0.44 17.57 47.87
CA PRO A 743 0.95 16.80 46.73
C PRO A 743 1.40 17.64 45.52
N LYS A 744 0.85 18.84 45.32
CA LYS A 744 1.28 19.78 44.26
C LYS A 744 2.76 20.16 44.38
N THR A 745 3.33 20.07 45.59
CA THR A 745 4.71 20.47 45.90
C THR A 745 5.71 19.30 45.88
N TYR A 746 5.25 18.08 45.60
CA TYR A 746 6.13 16.91 45.57
C TYR A 746 7.03 16.95 44.35
N LYS A 747 8.27 16.50 44.51
CA LYS A 747 9.23 16.37 43.42
C LYS A 747 9.35 14.91 43.01
N GLU A 748 9.52 14.68 41.72
CA GLU A 748 9.73 13.35 41.17
C GLU A 748 10.86 12.61 41.90
N GLY A 749 10.62 11.34 42.23
CA GLY A 749 11.55 10.50 42.99
C GLY A 749 11.55 10.70 44.51
N GLU A 750 10.83 11.68 45.07
CA GLU A 750 10.61 11.76 46.52
C GLU A 750 9.74 10.59 47.01
N VAL A 751 9.89 10.18 48.28
CA VAL A 751 9.07 9.08 48.87
C VAL A 751 7.59 9.41 48.80
N LEU A 752 7.20 10.63 49.19
CA LEU A 752 5.81 11.08 49.12
C LEU A 752 5.29 11.21 47.69
N TRP A 753 6.16 11.51 46.71
CA TRP A 753 5.79 11.49 45.29
C TRP A 753 5.46 10.08 44.82
N ARG A 754 6.29 9.07 45.15
CA ARG A 754 6.00 7.67 44.82
C ARG A 754 4.68 7.21 45.45
N LYS A 755 4.46 7.53 46.74
CA LYS A 755 3.19 7.23 47.42
C LYS A 755 1.99 7.91 46.76
N TRP A 756 2.16 9.13 46.24
CA TRP A 756 1.11 9.83 45.50
C TRP A 756 0.79 9.18 44.15
N CYS A 757 1.78 8.65 43.44
CA CYS A 757 1.55 7.86 42.23
C CYS A 757 0.88 6.52 42.54
N GLU A 758 1.36 5.79 43.57
CA GLU A 758 0.74 4.54 44.05
C GLU A 758 -0.73 4.76 44.42
N PHE A 759 -1.04 5.77 45.23
CA PHE A 759 -2.41 6.09 45.62
C PHE A 759 -3.33 6.38 44.42
N ARG A 760 -2.84 7.08 43.40
CA ARG A 760 -3.64 7.32 42.18
C ARG A 760 -3.81 6.05 41.33
N CYS A 761 -2.85 5.13 41.35
CA CYS A 761 -3.04 3.80 40.76
C CYS A 761 -4.14 3.04 41.49
N ASP A 762 -4.12 3.04 42.84
CA ASP A 762 -5.11 2.36 43.66
C ASP A 762 -6.53 2.86 43.35
N ILE A 763 -6.73 4.16 43.15
CA ILE A 763 -8.03 4.73 42.76
C ILE A 763 -8.58 4.08 41.47
N VAL A 764 -7.74 3.92 40.44
CA VAL A 764 -8.15 3.30 39.18
C VAL A 764 -8.33 1.80 39.35
N SER A 765 -7.40 1.11 40.03
CA SER A 765 -7.50 -0.33 40.28
C SER A 765 -8.74 -0.71 41.07
N ASP A 766 -9.11 0.08 42.09
CA ASP A 766 -10.32 -0.13 42.86
C ASP A 766 -11.57 0.06 42.01
N PHE A 767 -11.55 0.94 41.00
CA PHE A 767 -12.65 1.05 40.02
C PHE A 767 -12.74 -0.19 39.15
N VAL A 768 -11.61 -0.65 38.60
CA VAL A 768 -11.56 -1.84 37.75
C VAL A 768 -12.06 -3.06 38.54
N GLU A 769 -11.64 -3.25 39.78
CA GLU A 769 -12.12 -4.35 40.63
C GLU A 769 -13.63 -4.26 40.91
N GLU A 770 -14.14 -3.09 41.30
CA GLU A 770 -15.57 -2.88 41.57
C GLU A 770 -16.43 -3.10 40.32
N CYS A 771 -16.02 -2.52 39.19
CA CYS A 771 -16.72 -2.63 37.92
C CYS A 771 -16.69 -4.07 37.39
N SER A 772 -15.54 -4.74 37.45
CA SER A 772 -15.42 -6.14 37.00
C SER A 772 -16.27 -7.09 37.85
N ALA A 773 -16.36 -6.85 39.17
CA ALA A 773 -17.25 -7.62 40.03
C ALA A 773 -18.73 -7.40 39.67
N ALA A 774 -19.14 -6.17 39.36
CA ALA A 774 -20.51 -5.86 38.94
C ALA A 774 -20.85 -6.49 37.58
N VAL A 775 -19.93 -6.40 36.61
CA VAL A 775 -20.05 -7.01 35.27
C VAL A 775 -20.19 -8.53 35.38
N ARG A 776 -19.33 -9.20 36.16
CA ARG A 776 -19.42 -10.66 36.35
C ARG A 776 -20.67 -11.11 37.10
N ASN A 777 -21.18 -10.27 38.01
CA ASN A 777 -22.46 -10.55 38.67
C ASN A 777 -23.66 -10.43 37.72
N ALA A 778 -23.55 -9.61 36.67
CA ALA A 778 -24.55 -9.52 35.61
C ALA A 778 -24.44 -10.68 34.60
N ASN A 779 -23.21 -11.11 34.28
CA ASN A 779 -22.93 -12.21 33.35
C ASN A 779 -21.71 -13.01 33.84
N GLU A 780 -21.92 -14.24 34.31
CA GLU A 780 -20.87 -15.05 34.95
C GLU A 780 -19.82 -15.60 33.96
N ASP A 781 -20.18 -15.71 32.68
CA ASP A 781 -19.32 -16.27 31.63
C ASP A 781 -18.56 -15.20 30.83
N ILE A 782 -18.68 -13.91 31.21
CA ILE A 782 -18.09 -12.80 30.46
C ILE A 782 -16.58 -12.72 30.64
N VAL A 783 -15.87 -12.55 29.52
CA VAL A 783 -14.43 -12.29 29.53
C VAL A 783 -14.16 -10.81 29.73
N ILE A 784 -13.33 -10.46 30.71
CA ILE A 784 -12.95 -9.07 30.94
C ILE A 784 -11.55 -8.82 30.39
N SER A 785 -11.44 -7.86 29.48
CA SER A 785 -10.16 -7.47 28.87
C SER A 785 -9.85 -5.99 29.06
N ALA A 786 -8.60 -5.58 28.85
CA ALA A 786 -8.22 -4.17 28.97
C ALA A 786 -7.15 -3.74 27.95
N ALA A 787 -7.41 -2.66 27.21
CA ALA A 787 -6.40 -1.93 26.47
C ALA A 787 -5.49 -1.17 27.44
N VAL A 788 -4.19 -1.50 27.40
CA VAL A 788 -3.18 -0.88 28.25
C VAL A 788 -2.03 -0.33 27.42
N PHE A 789 -1.31 0.66 27.94
CA PHE A 789 -0.11 1.15 27.27
C PHE A 789 1.01 0.09 27.31
N ALA A 790 1.75 -0.06 26.21
CA ALA A 790 2.89 -0.98 26.13
C ALA A 790 4.03 -0.65 27.12
N GLY A 791 4.16 0.62 27.50
CA GLY A 791 5.07 1.11 28.54
C GLY A 791 4.58 0.85 29.97
N LEU A 792 4.24 -0.40 30.30
CA LEU A 792 3.49 -0.77 31.53
C LEU A 792 4.03 -0.12 32.82
N ASP A 793 5.35 -0.12 33.03
CA ASP A 793 5.96 0.46 34.24
C ASP A 793 5.86 1.99 34.26
N GLU A 794 6.13 2.64 33.13
CA GLU A 794 6.12 4.10 33.00
C GLU A 794 4.71 4.70 33.16
N MET A 795 3.68 3.88 32.95
CA MET A 795 2.29 4.29 33.05
C MET A 795 1.79 4.37 34.49
N THR A 796 2.47 3.72 35.44
CA THR A 796 2.16 3.81 36.88
C THR A 796 2.47 5.19 37.49
N THR A 797 3.24 6.03 36.80
CA THR A 797 3.62 7.36 37.29
C THR A 797 3.16 8.52 36.40
N SER A 798 2.67 8.24 35.19
CA SER A 798 2.22 9.26 34.23
C SER A 798 0.69 9.31 34.08
N ILE A 799 0.04 8.16 33.91
CA ILE A 799 -1.41 8.02 33.71
C ILE A 799 -2.09 7.15 34.78
N PHE A 800 -1.30 6.65 35.72
CA PHE A 800 -1.71 5.81 36.86
C PHE A 800 -2.48 4.55 36.44
N GLN A 801 -2.08 3.95 35.32
CA GLN A 801 -2.60 2.67 34.83
C GLN A 801 -1.69 1.54 35.35
N ASN A 802 -2.19 0.72 36.27
CA ASN A 802 -1.44 -0.37 36.89
C ASN A 802 -1.98 -1.74 36.49
N ALA A 803 -1.69 -2.14 35.24
CA ALA A 803 -2.17 -3.39 34.67
C ALA A 803 -1.77 -4.63 35.50
N ARG A 804 -0.58 -4.61 36.13
CA ARG A 804 -0.14 -5.72 36.99
C ARG A 804 -1.07 -5.95 38.16
N ASP A 805 -1.44 -4.88 38.84
CA ASP A 805 -2.35 -4.96 39.99
C ASP A 805 -3.73 -5.47 39.54
N TRP A 806 -4.21 -5.08 38.37
CA TRP A 806 -5.47 -5.60 37.82
C TRP A 806 -5.42 -7.11 37.56
N CYS A 807 -4.32 -7.60 36.97
CA CYS A 807 -4.10 -9.03 36.77
C CYS A 807 -3.96 -9.78 38.10
N ASP A 808 -3.16 -9.26 39.05
CA ASP A 808 -2.90 -9.91 40.34
C ASP A 808 -4.16 -9.98 41.23
N ARG A 809 -5.09 -9.03 41.08
CA ARG A 809 -6.43 -9.07 41.71
C ARG A 809 -7.41 -10.00 41.00
N GLY A 810 -7.08 -10.51 39.82
CA GLY A 810 -8.01 -11.26 38.96
C GLY A 810 -9.16 -10.41 38.42
N ALA A 811 -8.98 -9.08 38.34
CA ALA A 811 -10.01 -8.16 37.87
C ALA A 811 -10.14 -8.14 36.34
N VAL A 812 -9.12 -8.65 35.62
CA VAL A 812 -9.10 -8.81 34.16
C VAL A 812 -8.60 -10.21 33.79
N ASP A 813 -9.19 -10.78 32.75
CA ASP A 813 -8.87 -12.10 32.19
C ASP A 813 -7.85 -11.99 31.07
N THR A 814 -7.84 -10.87 30.33
CA THR A 814 -6.87 -10.58 29.26
C THR A 814 -6.36 -9.15 29.34
N ILE A 815 -5.05 -8.93 29.21
CA ILE A 815 -4.52 -7.59 28.93
C ILE A 815 -4.12 -7.47 27.47
N MET A 816 -4.36 -6.28 26.91
CA MET A 816 -4.06 -5.93 25.53
C MET A 816 -3.12 -4.72 25.44
N PRO A 817 -1.80 -4.89 25.63
CA PRO A 817 -0.87 -3.79 25.48
C PRO A 817 -0.85 -3.25 24.05
N MET A 818 -1.08 -1.96 23.87
CA MET A 818 -1.08 -1.26 22.58
C MET A 818 0.36 -1.02 22.10
N ASN A 819 0.95 -1.98 21.41
CA ASN A 819 2.36 -1.98 20.99
C ASN A 819 2.49 -1.60 19.51
N TYR A 820 2.12 -0.36 19.20
CA TYR A 820 2.06 0.18 17.83
C TYR A 820 3.43 0.70 17.37
N THR A 821 4.38 -0.21 17.20
CA THR A 821 5.72 0.13 16.70
C THR A 821 6.12 -0.80 15.56
N PRO A 822 6.74 -0.28 14.48
CA PRO A 822 7.28 -1.14 13.42
C PRO A 822 8.66 -1.71 13.79
N SER A 823 9.26 -1.28 14.92
CA SER A 823 10.57 -1.75 15.33
C SER A 823 10.45 -3.04 16.14
N PHE A 824 10.91 -4.16 15.58
CA PHE A 824 10.91 -5.44 16.30
C PHE A 824 11.64 -5.38 17.64
N LYS A 825 12.74 -4.62 17.74
CA LYS A 825 13.46 -4.40 19.00
C LYS A 825 12.57 -3.76 20.08
N ASN A 826 11.78 -2.75 19.71
CA ASN A 826 10.86 -2.12 20.65
C ASN A 826 9.65 -3.03 20.92
N PHE A 827 9.11 -3.64 19.87
CA PHE A 827 7.99 -4.57 19.96
C PHE A 827 8.31 -5.68 20.97
N SER A 828 9.41 -6.42 20.75
CA SER A 828 9.87 -7.49 21.64
C SER A 828 10.13 -7.02 23.07
N LYS A 829 10.80 -5.88 23.26
CA LYS A 829 11.04 -5.29 24.58
C LYS A 829 9.74 -5.08 25.35
N TYR A 830 8.73 -4.48 24.73
CA TYR A 830 7.46 -4.19 25.41
C TYR A 830 6.59 -5.44 25.59
N SER A 831 6.59 -6.37 24.63
CA SER A 831 5.86 -7.63 24.78
C SER A 831 6.40 -8.48 25.94
N LEU A 832 7.71 -8.51 26.17
CA LEU A 832 8.31 -9.19 27.32
C LEU A 832 7.90 -8.58 28.67
N ARG A 833 7.58 -7.28 28.72
CA ARG A 833 7.00 -6.68 29.93
C ARG A 833 5.58 -7.19 30.17
N GLY A 834 4.79 -7.38 29.11
CA GLY A 834 3.48 -8.04 29.19
C GLY A 834 3.60 -9.46 29.75
N VAL A 835 4.56 -10.25 29.26
CA VAL A 835 4.84 -11.60 29.80
C VAL A 835 5.15 -11.55 31.29
N ASP A 836 5.99 -10.60 31.71
CA ASP A 836 6.34 -10.44 33.13
C ASP A 836 5.13 -10.06 34.01
N VAL A 837 4.16 -9.34 33.45
CA VAL A 837 2.89 -9.02 34.11
C VAL A 837 2.01 -10.25 34.29
N VAL A 838 1.87 -11.11 33.29
CA VAL A 838 0.88 -12.21 33.33
C VAL A 838 1.39 -13.54 33.89
N LYS A 839 2.71 -13.72 34.03
CA LYS A 839 3.35 -15.04 34.29
C LYS A 839 2.82 -15.85 35.50
N ASN A 840 2.13 -15.24 36.47
CA ASN A 840 1.76 -15.87 37.74
C ASN A 840 0.30 -15.66 38.19
N ASN A 841 -0.57 -15.10 37.36
CA ASN A 841 -1.95 -14.73 37.76
C ASN A 841 -3.05 -15.35 36.89
N GLY A 842 -2.70 -16.06 35.80
CA GLY A 842 -3.68 -16.73 34.93
C GLY A 842 -4.31 -15.81 33.87
N THR A 843 -3.91 -14.55 33.80
CA THR A 843 -4.33 -13.61 32.75
C THR A 843 -3.70 -13.97 31.40
N TYR A 844 -4.44 -13.82 30.30
CA TYR A 844 -3.93 -13.97 28.94
C TYR A 844 -3.25 -12.70 28.43
N LEU A 845 -2.27 -12.87 27.53
CA LEU A 845 -1.56 -11.77 26.89
C LEU A 845 -1.84 -11.75 25.39
N THR A 846 -2.72 -10.84 24.97
CA THR A 846 -3.01 -10.56 23.56
C THR A 846 -2.37 -9.23 23.19
N MET A 847 -1.58 -9.12 22.14
CA MET A 847 -0.87 -7.87 21.83
C MET A 847 -1.64 -6.99 20.86
N GLY A 848 -1.76 -5.69 21.15
CA GLY A 848 -2.32 -4.72 20.22
C GLY A 848 -1.32 -4.40 19.09
N ILE A 849 -1.70 -4.66 17.83
CA ILE A 849 -0.90 -4.38 16.63
C ILE A 849 -1.47 -3.18 15.88
N GLY A 850 -0.60 -2.22 15.54
CA GLY A 850 -0.96 -0.94 14.94
C GLY A 850 -1.11 -0.97 13.42
N THR A 851 -1.99 -1.81 12.87
CA THR A 851 -2.20 -1.94 11.41
C THR A 851 -2.70 -0.66 10.74
N PHE A 852 -3.29 0.28 11.48
CA PHE A 852 -3.68 1.61 11.01
C PHE A 852 -2.48 2.49 10.56
N GLU A 853 -1.27 2.16 11.02
CA GLU A 853 -0.02 2.81 10.58
C GLU A 853 0.52 2.21 9.27
N PHE A 854 -0.17 1.21 8.72
CA PHE A 854 0.08 0.63 7.42
C PHE A 854 1.49 0.02 7.23
N TYR A 855 2.00 -0.64 8.26
CA TYR A 855 3.26 -1.39 8.20
C TYR A 855 3.23 -2.49 7.14
N THR A 856 4.39 -2.89 6.62
CA THR A 856 4.46 -3.95 5.61
C THR A 856 3.96 -5.29 6.16
N PRO A 857 3.42 -6.19 5.31
CA PRO A 857 2.99 -7.53 5.73
C PRO A 857 4.06 -8.31 6.49
N ASP A 858 5.34 -8.14 6.12
CA ASP A 858 6.46 -8.80 6.79
C ASP A 858 6.63 -8.36 8.25
N VAL A 859 6.46 -7.07 8.55
CA VAL A 859 6.48 -6.56 9.94
C VAL A 859 5.32 -7.16 10.75
N ILE A 860 4.13 -7.21 10.15
CA ILE A 860 2.95 -7.81 10.79
C ILE A 860 3.17 -9.30 11.04
N LEU A 861 3.73 -10.03 10.08
CA LEU A 861 4.07 -11.44 10.22
C LEU A 861 5.08 -11.67 11.35
N GLU A 862 6.17 -10.88 11.40
CA GLU A 862 7.21 -11.00 12.45
C GLU A 862 6.61 -10.79 13.86
N GLN A 863 5.68 -9.85 14.00
CA GLN A 863 4.98 -9.57 15.26
C GLN A 863 4.05 -10.71 15.67
N ILE A 864 3.30 -11.28 14.72
CA ILE A 864 2.41 -12.44 14.96
C ILE A 864 3.24 -13.66 15.36
N GLU A 865 4.29 -13.98 14.62
CA GLU A 865 5.17 -15.12 14.93
C GLU A 865 5.81 -14.96 16.31
N TYR A 866 6.28 -13.77 16.65
CA TYR A 866 6.82 -13.51 17.98
C TYR A 866 5.76 -13.66 19.08
N MET A 867 4.54 -13.15 18.88
CA MET A 867 3.47 -13.32 19.86
C MET A 867 3.03 -14.78 20.03
N ARG A 868 3.13 -15.62 19.00
CA ARG A 868 2.89 -17.07 19.11
C ARG A 868 3.92 -17.78 19.98
N GLU A 869 5.11 -17.21 20.17
CA GLU A 869 6.14 -17.77 21.05
C GLU A 869 5.91 -17.40 22.52
N ILE A 870 5.35 -16.21 22.80
CA ILE A 870 5.37 -15.63 24.15
C ILE A 870 4.00 -15.25 24.73
N GLY A 871 2.95 -15.22 23.93
CA GLY A 871 1.60 -14.80 24.34
C GLY A 871 0.50 -15.64 23.70
N ASP A 872 -0.70 -15.08 23.67
CA ASP A 872 -1.96 -15.79 23.43
C ASP A 872 -2.65 -15.38 22.12
N GLY A 873 -2.23 -14.26 21.55
CA GLY A 873 -2.71 -13.80 20.25
C GLY A 873 -2.42 -12.34 20.00
N VAL A 874 -3.15 -11.79 19.03
CA VAL A 874 -3.03 -10.40 18.62
C VAL A 874 -4.41 -9.77 18.42
N CYS A 875 -4.50 -8.47 18.69
CA CYS A 875 -5.67 -7.67 18.39
C CYS A 875 -5.25 -6.50 17.50
N TYR A 876 -5.88 -6.33 16.35
CA TYR A 876 -5.51 -5.31 15.37
C TYR A 876 -6.27 -4.00 15.62
N PHE A 877 -5.54 -2.89 15.63
CA PHE A 877 -6.15 -1.57 15.54
C PHE A 877 -6.00 -1.09 14.09
N THR A 878 -7.04 -1.12 13.25
CA THR A 878 -8.44 -1.52 13.49
C THR A 878 -8.89 -2.58 12.48
N LEU A 879 -10.09 -3.15 12.66
CA LEU A 879 -10.73 -4.05 11.68
C LEU A 879 -10.70 -3.42 10.28
N PHE A 880 -10.99 -2.13 10.22
CA PHE A 880 -10.94 -1.35 9.01
C PHE A 880 -9.56 -1.36 8.33
N SER A 881 -8.46 -1.20 9.08
CA SER A 881 -7.12 -1.20 8.47
C SER A 881 -6.73 -2.55 7.86
N LEU A 882 -7.40 -3.65 8.24
CA LEU A 882 -7.16 -4.99 7.69
C LEU A 882 -7.74 -5.19 6.29
N THR A 883 -8.57 -4.27 5.79
CA THR A 883 -9.19 -4.34 4.45
C THR A 883 -8.19 -4.27 3.30
N LYS A 884 -6.94 -3.89 3.60
CA LYS A 884 -5.86 -3.84 2.62
C LYS A 884 -5.59 -5.22 1.99
N PRO A 885 -5.53 -5.32 0.64
CA PRO A 885 -5.32 -6.59 -0.05
C PRO A 885 -4.09 -7.37 0.45
N GLU A 886 -3.00 -6.68 0.78
CA GLU A 886 -1.78 -7.29 1.30
C GLU A 886 -1.96 -7.94 2.68
N TYR A 887 -2.78 -7.36 3.56
CA TYR A 887 -3.13 -7.95 4.84
C TYR A 887 -4.14 -9.08 4.67
N VAL A 888 -5.18 -8.89 3.87
CA VAL A 888 -6.14 -9.96 3.53
C VAL A 888 -5.39 -11.17 3.00
N HIS A 889 -4.42 -10.98 2.10
CA HIS A 889 -3.62 -12.07 1.56
C HIS A 889 -2.74 -12.73 2.62
N LEU A 890 -2.00 -11.96 3.43
CA LEU A 890 -1.19 -12.47 4.54
C LEU A 890 -2.02 -13.32 5.52
N LEU A 891 -3.20 -12.82 5.92
CA LEU A 891 -4.06 -13.49 6.89
C LEU A 891 -4.72 -14.73 6.27
N THR A 892 -5.37 -14.60 5.12
CA THR A 892 -6.18 -15.69 4.53
C THR A 892 -5.37 -16.79 3.84
N LYS A 893 -4.16 -16.49 3.35
CA LYS A 893 -3.29 -17.49 2.72
C LYS A 893 -2.18 -17.98 3.66
N GLY A 894 -1.75 -17.11 4.58
CA GLY A 894 -0.68 -17.39 5.54
C GLY A 894 -1.21 -17.71 6.94
N VAL A 895 -1.06 -16.75 7.86
CA VAL A 895 -1.12 -16.97 9.32
C VAL A 895 -2.47 -17.45 9.83
N TYR A 896 -3.57 -17.07 9.19
CA TYR A 896 -4.95 -17.41 9.54
C TYR A 896 -5.66 -18.19 8.44
N ARG A 897 -4.91 -18.94 7.63
CA ARG A 897 -5.47 -19.80 6.57
C ARG A 897 -6.56 -20.74 7.09
N GLU A 898 -6.38 -21.25 8.30
CA GLU A 898 -7.36 -22.07 9.01
C GLU A 898 -7.98 -21.31 10.19
N LYS A 899 -9.24 -21.62 10.52
CA LYS A 899 -9.95 -21.04 11.68
C LYS A 899 -9.28 -21.43 13.00
N ALA A 900 -9.36 -20.54 13.98
CA ALA A 900 -8.98 -20.80 15.37
C ALA A 900 -10.10 -20.40 16.32
N ILE A 901 -10.17 -21.10 17.46
CA ILE A 901 -11.01 -20.67 18.57
C ILE A 901 -10.23 -19.75 19.53
N PRO A 902 -10.91 -18.79 20.19
CA PRO A 902 -10.25 -17.88 21.11
C PRO A 902 -9.74 -18.61 22.36
N VAL A 903 -8.74 -18.03 23.01
CA VAL A 903 -8.03 -18.68 24.13
C VAL A 903 -8.88 -18.86 25.39
N TYR A 904 -9.90 -18.01 25.55
CA TYR A 904 -10.88 -18.06 26.62
C TYR A 904 -12.03 -19.05 26.35
N SER A 905 -12.05 -19.74 25.21
CA SER A 905 -13.09 -20.73 24.92
C SER A 905 -12.99 -21.93 25.87
N VAL A 906 -14.12 -22.36 26.41
CA VAL A 906 -14.23 -23.63 27.18
C VAL A 906 -13.77 -24.87 26.38
N ASN A 907 -13.69 -24.76 25.05
CA ASN A 907 -13.24 -25.83 24.16
C ASN A 907 -11.74 -25.77 23.81
N ALA A 908 -10.99 -24.76 24.28
CA ALA A 908 -9.58 -24.55 23.96
C ALA A 908 -8.71 -25.80 24.23
N ALA A 909 -8.74 -26.34 25.45
CA ALA A 909 -7.98 -27.55 25.79
C ALA A 909 -8.38 -28.77 24.94
N SER A 910 -9.67 -28.92 24.62
CA SER A 910 -10.16 -30.04 23.80
C SER A 910 -9.72 -29.92 22.34
N ALA A 911 -9.69 -28.70 21.78
CA ALA A 911 -9.19 -28.45 20.44
C ALA A 911 -7.68 -28.75 20.33
N ILE A 912 -6.89 -28.30 21.31
CA ILE A 912 -5.44 -28.59 21.34
C ILE A 912 -5.18 -30.09 21.51
N LYS A 913 -5.98 -30.78 22.33
CA LYS A 913 -5.89 -32.24 22.45
C LYS A 913 -6.17 -32.94 21.11
N ALA A 914 -7.23 -32.54 20.40
CA ALA A 914 -7.56 -33.12 19.10
C ALA A 914 -6.45 -32.88 18.06
N ASP A 915 -5.91 -31.66 18.03
CA ASP A 915 -4.78 -31.25 17.20
C ASP A 915 -3.51 -32.04 17.51
N LEU A 916 -3.17 -32.26 18.79
CA LEU A 916 -2.05 -33.11 19.19
C LEU A 916 -2.25 -34.57 18.75
N LEU A 917 -3.45 -35.11 18.86
CA LEU A 917 -3.76 -36.48 18.40
C LEU A 917 -3.58 -36.62 16.90
N ASP A 918 -4.02 -35.63 16.12
CA ASP A 918 -3.81 -35.61 14.66
C ASP A 918 -2.32 -35.56 14.31
N LYS A 919 -1.56 -34.65 14.95
CA LYS A 919 -0.11 -34.53 14.78
C LYS A 919 0.63 -35.80 15.15
N ILE A 920 0.24 -36.48 16.21
CA ILE A 920 0.81 -37.77 16.58
C ILE A 920 0.69 -38.75 15.43
N GLU A 921 -0.49 -38.87 14.82
CA GLU A 921 -0.74 -39.85 13.77
C GLU A 921 -0.10 -39.46 12.43
N ASN A 922 -0.29 -38.22 12.00
CA ASN A 922 0.01 -37.78 10.64
C ASN A 922 1.39 -37.14 10.48
N LEU A 923 1.98 -36.61 11.56
CA LEU A 923 3.25 -35.87 11.50
C LEU A 923 4.36 -36.55 12.32
N TYR A 924 4.12 -36.90 13.59
CA TYR A 924 5.18 -37.38 14.48
C TYR A 924 5.50 -38.86 14.27
N LYS A 925 4.50 -39.75 14.17
CA LYS A 925 4.74 -41.19 13.92
C LYS A 925 5.46 -41.46 12.60
N PRO A 926 5.08 -40.85 11.45
CA PRO A 926 5.73 -41.16 10.18
C PRO A 926 7.17 -40.63 10.08
N ASN A 927 7.50 -39.59 10.85
CA ASN A 927 8.77 -38.88 10.74
C ASN A 927 9.71 -39.09 11.94
N THR A 928 9.40 -40.02 12.85
CA THR A 928 10.23 -40.31 14.04
C THR A 928 10.28 -41.80 14.36
N ASN A 929 11.23 -42.21 15.21
CA ASN A 929 11.36 -43.59 15.68
C ASN A 929 10.53 -43.90 16.95
N TYR A 930 9.65 -43.00 17.38
CA TYR A 930 8.92 -43.07 18.66
C TYR A 930 7.45 -43.52 18.55
N SER A 931 7.12 -44.32 17.53
CA SER A 931 5.73 -44.65 17.20
C SER A 931 4.96 -45.34 18.33
N ALA A 932 5.63 -46.20 19.11
CA ALA A 932 5.03 -46.91 20.23
C ALA A 932 4.74 -45.99 21.43
N GLU A 933 5.68 -45.11 21.74
CA GLU A 933 5.59 -44.13 22.82
C GLU A 933 4.53 -43.07 22.50
N LEU A 934 4.48 -42.58 21.26
CA LEU A 934 3.46 -41.65 20.78
C LEU A 934 2.06 -42.28 20.81
N THR A 935 1.93 -43.58 20.47
CA THR A 935 0.67 -44.32 20.62
C THR A 935 0.24 -44.39 22.09
N SER A 936 1.19 -44.63 23.00
CA SER A 936 0.91 -44.65 24.45
C SER A 936 0.42 -43.28 24.93
N ILE A 937 1.04 -42.19 24.48
CA ILE A 937 0.60 -40.82 24.81
C ILE A 937 -0.82 -40.56 24.28
N ALA A 938 -1.12 -40.95 23.05
CA ALA A 938 -2.46 -40.82 22.47
C ALA A 938 -3.51 -41.60 23.27
N ASP A 939 -3.19 -42.83 23.69
CA ASP A 939 -4.08 -43.65 24.53
C ASP A 939 -4.32 -43.01 25.90
N MET A 940 -3.27 -42.48 26.54
CA MET A 940 -3.40 -41.75 27.82
C MET A 940 -4.28 -40.51 27.68
N LEU A 941 -4.10 -39.73 26.60
CA LEU A 941 -4.94 -38.56 26.29
C LEU A 941 -6.41 -38.98 26.10
N ASN A 942 -6.68 -40.06 25.37
CA ASN A 942 -8.04 -40.56 25.12
C ASN A 942 -8.73 -41.10 26.37
N ASN A 943 -7.97 -41.69 27.30
CA ASN A 943 -8.48 -42.19 28.58
C ASN A 943 -8.63 -41.10 29.66
N SER A 944 -8.36 -39.83 29.32
CA SER A 944 -8.41 -38.69 30.24
C SER A 944 -7.49 -38.85 31.45
N ASP A 945 -6.30 -39.43 31.23
CA ASP A 945 -5.26 -39.47 32.26
C ASP A 945 -4.83 -38.06 32.67
N ASN A 946 -4.33 -37.92 33.90
CA ASN A 946 -3.82 -36.65 34.41
C ASN A 946 -2.68 -36.12 33.51
N ILE A 947 -2.81 -34.89 33.02
CA ILE A 947 -1.86 -34.28 32.08
C ILE A 947 -0.43 -34.25 32.61
N ASP A 948 -0.22 -34.12 33.92
CA ASP A 948 1.11 -34.16 34.55
C ASP A 948 1.77 -35.54 34.46
N ASN A 949 0.97 -36.61 34.48
CA ASN A 949 1.46 -37.97 34.26
C ASN A 949 1.90 -38.14 32.80
N ILE A 950 1.11 -37.61 31.85
CA ILE A 950 1.44 -37.65 30.41
C ILE A 950 2.72 -36.86 30.14
N ILE A 951 2.86 -35.66 30.71
CA ILE A 951 4.08 -34.85 30.64
C ILE A 951 5.29 -35.61 31.20
N THR A 952 5.12 -36.29 32.34
CA THR A 952 6.20 -37.08 32.96
C THR A 952 6.61 -38.25 32.07
N PHE A 953 5.65 -38.96 31.51
CA PHE A 953 5.89 -40.05 30.56
C PHE A 953 6.64 -39.54 29.32
N ALA A 954 6.13 -38.48 28.66
CA ALA A 954 6.75 -37.90 27.47
C ALA A 954 8.20 -37.45 27.72
N LYS A 955 8.51 -36.87 28.91
CA LYS A 955 9.89 -36.52 29.30
C LYS A 955 10.83 -37.71 29.45
N GLN A 956 10.30 -38.89 29.78
CA GLN A 956 11.08 -40.10 30.02
C GLN A 956 11.18 -40.99 28.78
N SER A 957 10.20 -40.91 27.87
CA SER A 957 10.04 -41.84 26.75
C SER A 957 10.37 -41.24 25.38
N LEU A 958 10.31 -39.92 25.24
CA LEU A 958 10.68 -39.22 24.00
C LEU A 958 11.99 -38.47 24.19
N GLU A 959 12.72 -38.20 23.11
CA GLU A 959 13.88 -37.31 23.09
C GLU A 959 13.80 -36.33 21.90
N GLU A 960 14.82 -35.49 21.75
CA GLU A 960 15.01 -34.57 20.61
C GLU A 960 13.79 -33.66 20.33
N GLN A 961 13.52 -33.38 19.06
CA GLN A 961 12.51 -32.43 18.61
C GLN A 961 11.08 -32.88 18.92
N VAL A 962 10.81 -34.20 18.83
CA VAL A 962 9.47 -34.73 19.10
C VAL A 962 9.10 -34.56 20.57
N GLN A 963 10.06 -34.71 21.49
CA GLN A 963 9.82 -34.42 22.91
C GLN A 963 9.43 -32.95 23.11
N ILE A 964 10.14 -32.02 22.46
CA ILE A 964 9.87 -30.57 22.57
C ILE A 964 8.44 -30.27 22.09
N LYS A 965 8.08 -30.68 20.87
CA LYS A 965 6.77 -30.39 20.27
C LYS A 965 5.60 -31.02 21.05
N VAL A 966 5.74 -32.27 21.51
CA VAL A 966 4.71 -32.91 22.34
C VAL A 966 4.57 -32.20 23.68
N LEU A 967 5.68 -31.83 24.34
CA LEU A 967 5.62 -31.12 25.62
C LEU A 967 5.05 -29.72 25.50
N GLU A 968 5.29 -29.01 24.40
CA GLU A 968 4.64 -27.72 24.11
C GLU A 968 3.12 -27.86 24.09
N GLN A 969 2.60 -28.84 23.35
CA GLN A 969 1.16 -29.09 23.26
C GLN A 969 0.55 -29.55 24.59
N LEU A 970 1.21 -30.46 25.32
CA LEU A 970 0.72 -30.89 26.64
C LEU A 970 0.69 -29.75 27.67
N LYS A 971 1.69 -28.85 27.64
CA LYS A 971 1.68 -27.64 28.47
C LYS A 971 0.56 -26.69 28.08
N ALA A 972 0.29 -26.55 26.77
CA ALA A 972 -0.83 -25.75 26.29
C ALA A 972 -2.17 -26.34 26.75
N ILE A 973 -2.40 -27.66 26.62
CA ILE A 973 -3.59 -28.33 27.17
C ILE A 973 -3.74 -28.02 28.65
N LYS A 974 -2.65 -28.12 29.43
CA LYS A 974 -2.66 -27.80 30.87
C LYS A 974 -2.97 -26.33 31.15
N LYS A 975 -2.51 -25.38 30.32
CA LYS A 975 -2.78 -23.95 30.48
C LYS A 975 -4.25 -23.62 30.31
N TYR A 976 -4.94 -24.31 29.41
CA TYR A 976 -6.35 -24.05 29.06
C TYR A 976 -7.35 -25.04 29.70
N THR A 977 -6.91 -25.81 30.70
CA THR A 977 -7.76 -26.67 31.54
C THR A 977 -7.91 -26.01 32.90
#